data_AF-A0A554LTV4-F1
#
_entry.id   AF-A0A554LTV4-F1
#
_cell.length_a   1.000
_cell.length_b   1.000
_cell.length_c   1.000
_cell.angle_alpha   90.00
_cell.angle_beta   90.00
_cell.angle_gamma   90.00
#
_symmetry.space_group_name_H-M   'P 1'
#
loop_
_entity.id
_entity.type
_entity.pdbx_description
1 polymer ?
#
loop_
_entity_poly.entity_id
_entity_poly.type
_entity_poly.pdbx_seq_one_letter_code
_entity_poly.pdbx_strand_id
1 'polypeptide(L)'
;MFWREVAKAFYKKYFLIFCFTLIFWFFIPNVCRAENVLFQDDFNDGNADGWEVVSGSQENWRVENGKYIVHVEGYDSNSGSVAGDINWDDYIFEVEVMGIEGIDKAIEFRYVDENNMYRINLRSFVIGAKDLVLTKIENGQDEILKNINFYNLLNKWYRFKIVVKNNNIKIYIDDELLIDYDDIGSALTHGKIGLLGWGGMREIDTVAYDNVLVYKEETKKEPVILIPGIMGSLAVDGELVLDPIFHTYDQLYENLQIYGGYKDGETLFSFPYNWMLSNTTTAYLLKNKIKEVKSICDCDKVDLVAHSMGGLVARYYIESDLYQDDVDQMIFLAVPHIGSPKSYLAWEGGDLGPKLKDSIQELFLNQLAKIKGFDNLYDYIRNLPIFSVQQLLPIYDYLQDKDTGLSRSYPNNYPVNEFLENLNLENNLNKLYDKVEIVNIYGELENEGIDKIRVVPRKPSQAPLWEYGYPENYGWWIGDRGLIMADGDETVPVKSAIAIEADKSVDLPIDHKNLVSYSSSEVIDTLLDKRIDITVQDQPEEYIIIQVYSPVDFLVIAPDNKRIGKDFEHSGFDAEAEFVVIPNPLEGEYQVQTIGLEQGSYQLDVNYIDTEQEIGASQSFSADVIPNRIDNFNIKCNPDNPEEPIGDLIPDDTVAPEIIINSPEEKEYLHSEIIPIDFQITDDFTGVATTTIQLDSQEFLDNQIDLFFYHLGEHIFKIQVQDKAGNSSEKEIKFKIIATIESLISDIKRCYQEGWIKNEKIKDSLIRDVKKAQKWYNNLEKVKEKIKNPKAKEKISEIQIRIILKSFKIRLKILLKRGLINQHAYDLLLEQANYIINNLN
;
A
#
# COMPACT_ATOMS: atom_id res chain seq x y z
N MET A 1 14.99 -2.33 -11.06
CA MET A 1 15.38 -2.13 -12.48
C MET A 1 14.61 -3.03 -13.48
N PHE A 2 14.09 -4.19 -13.09
CA PHE A 2 13.21 -5.00 -13.96
C PHE A 2 11.79 -4.42 -14.12
N TRP A 3 11.23 -3.83 -13.06
CA TRP A 3 9.87 -3.26 -13.07
C TRP A 3 9.76 -1.84 -13.64
N ARG A 4 10.89 -1.12 -13.73
CA ARG A 4 10.98 0.21 -14.34
C ARG A 4 11.13 0.15 -15.86
N GLU A 5 11.70 -0.94 -16.39
CA GLU A 5 11.80 -1.16 -17.85
C GLU A 5 10.44 -1.62 -18.44
N VAL A 6 9.62 -2.35 -17.68
CA VAL A 6 8.27 -2.75 -18.13
C VAL A 6 7.29 -1.55 -18.10
N ALA A 7 7.30 -0.73 -17.05
CA ALA A 7 6.40 0.42 -16.94
C ALA A 7 6.85 1.66 -17.76
N LYS A 8 8.16 1.95 -17.87
CA LYS A 8 8.63 3.10 -18.68
C LYS A 8 8.64 2.83 -20.18
N ALA A 9 8.74 1.56 -20.62
CA ALA A 9 8.48 1.19 -22.01
C ALA A 9 7.01 1.41 -22.39
N PHE A 10 6.10 1.34 -21.41
CA PHE A 10 4.67 1.61 -21.59
C PHE A 10 4.38 3.11 -21.74
N TYR A 11 4.88 3.97 -20.84
CA TYR A 11 4.49 5.40 -20.84
C TYR A 11 5.28 6.30 -21.80
N LYS A 12 6.55 6.00 -22.10
CA LYS A 12 7.38 6.87 -22.95
C LYS A 12 7.25 6.60 -24.44
N LYS A 13 6.74 5.42 -24.83
CA LYS A 13 6.52 5.06 -26.23
C LYS A 13 5.31 5.78 -26.83
N TYR A 14 4.30 6.15 -26.04
CA TYR A 14 3.07 6.79 -26.54
C TYR A 14 3.05 8.32 -26.45
N PHE A 15 3.84 8.95 -25.57
CA PHE A 15 3.97 10.42 -25.58
C PHE A 15 4.76 10.93 -26.80
N LEU A 16 5.70 10.14 -27.32
CA LEU A 16 6.42 10.44 -28.58
C LEU A 16 5.59 10.12 -29.83
N ILE A 17 4.56 9.28 -29.73
CA ILE A 17 3.56 9.07 -30.79
C ILE A 17 2.58 10.26 -30.84
N PHE A 18 2.28 10.89 -29.70
CA PHE A 18 1.42 12.09 -29.64
C PHE A 18 2.02 13.33 -30.34
N CYS A 19 3.35 13.40 -30.50
CA CYS A 19 4.00 14.48 -31.24
C CYS A 19 4.29 14.15 -32.72
N PHE A 20 4.06 12.91 -33.17
CA PHE A 20 4.18 12.52 -34.59
C PHE A 20 2.83 12.33 -35.31
N THR A 21 1.72 12.34 -34.58
CA THR A 21 0.35 12.23 -35.14
C THR A 21 -0.26 13.56 -35.58
N LEU A 22 0.42 14.69 -35.39
CA LEU A 22 -0.02 16.01 -35.89
C LEU A 22 0.38 16.30 -37.36
N ILE A 23 1.06 15.37 -38.05
CA ILE A 23 1.46 15.54 -39.48
C ILE A 23 0.93 14.42 -40.39
N PHE A 24 0.19 13.44 -39.88
CA PHE A 24 -0.47 12.39 -40.69
C PHE A 24 -2.00 12.46 -40.67
N TRP A 25 -2.55 13.68 -40.59
CA TRP A 25 -3.99 13.96 -40.67
C TRP A 25 -4.53 14.12 -42.10
N PHE A 26 -3.79 13.64 -43.10
CA PHE A 26 -4.26 13.49 -44.47
C PHE A 26 -3.76 12.13 -44.97
N PHE A 27 -4.70 11.19 -45.20
CA PHE A 27 -4.53 9.83 -45.74
C PHE A 27 -4.16 8.70 -44.76
N ILE A 28 -5.17 8.20 -44.04
CA ILE A 28 -5.31 6.75 -43.77
C ILE A 28 -6.77 6.34 -44.03
N PRO A 29 -7.07 5.42 -44.96
CA PRO A 29 -8.35 4.74 -45.04
C PRO A 29 -8.42 3.60 -44.01
N ASN A 30 -9.53 3.54 -43.27
CA ASN A 30 -10.13 2.36 -42.63
C ASN A 30 -9.20 1.19 -42.27
N VAL A 31 -8.55 1.24 -41.11
CA VAL A 31 -8.04 0.02 -40.43
C VAL A 31 -8.44 0.08 -38.96
N CYS A 32 -9.71 -0.18 -38.68
CA CYS A 32 -10.22 -0.57 -37.36
C CYS A 32 -11.66 -1.14 -37.50
N ARG A 33 -11.85 -2.16 -38.35
CA ARG A 33 -13.18 -2.79 -38.57
C ARG A 33 -13.18 -4.32 -38.41
N ALA A 34 -12.02 -4.94 -38.15
CA ALA A 34 -11.87 -6.39 -38.25
C ALA A 34 -12.58 -7.19 -37.14
N GLU A 35 -12.78 -6.64 -35.94
CA GLU A 35 -13.39 -7.38 -34.82
C GLU A 35 -14.93 -7.50 -34.92
N ASN A 36 -15.59 -6.63 -35.67
CA ASN A 36 -17.06 -6.66 -35.78
C ASN A 36 -17.56 -7.31 -37.08
N VAL A 37 -16.67 -7.67 -38.01
CA VAL A 37 -17.04 -8.29 -39.29
C VAL A 37 -17.37 -9.77 -39.05
N LEU A 38 -18.62 -10.15 -39.28
CA LEU A 38 -19.08 -11.53 -39.22
C LEU A 38 -18.77 -12.28 -40.51
N PHE A 39 -18.90 -11.62 -41.66
CA PHE A 39 -18.63 -12.18 -42.98
C PHE A 39 -18.43 -11.07 -44.00
N GLN A 40 -17.57 -11.30 -44.99
CA GLN A 40 -17.39 -10.38 -46.10
C GLN A 40 -16.98 -11.16 -47.36
N ASP A 41 -17.45 -10.69 -48.51
CA ASP A 41 -17.06 -11.24 -49.80
C ASP A 41 -17.17 -10.15 -50.88
N ASP A 42 -16.05 -9.85 -51.53
CA ASP A 42 -15.96 -8.92 -52.66
C ASP A 42 -15.79 -9.66 -54.01
N PHE A 43 -15.79 -10.99 -53.97
CA PHE A 43 -15.67 -11.90 -55.11
C PHE A 43 -14.45 -11.67 -56.02
N ASN A 44 -13.49 -10.82 -55.61
CA ASN A 44 -12.34 -10.43 -56.43
C ASN A 44 -11.28 -11.54 -56.52
N ASP A 45 -11.38 -12.55 -55.66
CA ASP A 45 -10.56 -13.76 -55.69
C ASP A 45 -11.05 -14.79 -56.73
N GLY A 46 -12.21 -14.54 -57.35
CA GLY A 46 -12.77 -15.35 -58.43
C GLY A 46 -13.54 -16.59 -57.97
N ASN A 47 -13.86 -16.72 -56.69
CA ASN A 47 -14.71 -17.79 -56.16
C ASN A 47 -15.81 -17.23 -55.23
N ALA A 48 -16.70 -18.11 -54.76
CA ALA A 48 -17.78 -17.79 -53.82
C ALA A 48 -17.68 -18.73 -52.61
N ASP A 49 -16.46 -18.94 -52.10
CA ASP A 49 -16.22 -19.79 -50.94
C ASP A 49 -16.99 -19.25 -49.72
N GLY A 50 -17.70 -20.14 -49.02
CA GLY A 50 -18.57 -19.77 -47.90
C GLY A 50 -20.05 -19.56 -48.29
N TRP A 51 -20.37 -19.57 -49.59
CA TRP A 51 -21.75 -19.56 -50.08
C TRP A 51 -22.25 -20.98 -50.40
N GLU A 52 -23.51 -21.25 -50.08
CA GLU A 52 -24.21 -22.52 -50.32
C GLU A 52 -25.46 -22.26 -51.16
N VAL A 53 -25.63 -22.93 -52.29
CA VAL A 53 -26.87 -22.84 -53.08
C VAL A 53 -27.93 -23.75 -52.47
N VAL A 54 -28.99 -23.15 -51.94
CA VAL A 54 -30.05 -23.82 -51.17
C VAL A 54 -31.36 -23.99 -51.94
N SER A 55 -31.54 -23.24 -53.03
CA SER A 55 -32.66 -23.42 -53.95
C SER A 55 -32.24 -23.27 -55.41
N GLY A 56 -32.95 -23.93 -56.31
CA GLY A 56 -32.58 -24.01 -57.72
C GLY A 56 -31.39 -24.94 -57.98
N SER A 57 -30.48 -24.56 -58.89
CA SER A 57 -29.30 -25.34 -59.28
C SER A 57 -28.02 -24.55 -59.07
N GLN A 58 -26.94 -25.21 -58.64
CA GLN A 58 -25.60 -24.61 -58.56
C GLN A 58 -25.15 -24.02 -59.91
N GLU A 59 -25.60 -24.60 -61.03
CA GLU A 59 -25.27 -24.14 -62.39
C GLU A 59 -25.80 -22.73 -62.70
N ASN A 60 -26.79 -22.24 -61.93
CA ASN A 60 -27.34 -20.90 -62.07
C ASN A 60 -26.39 -19.81 -61.56
N TRP A 61 -25.43 -20.18 -60.71
CA TRP A 61 -24.55 -19.26 -60.01
C TRP A 61 -23.12 -19.34 -60.56
N ARG A 62 -22.48 -18.18 -60.74
CA ARG A 62 -21.08 -18.09 -61.14
C ARG A 62 -20.44 -16.82 -60.59
N VAL A 63 -19.14 -16.89 -60.35
CA VAL A 63 -18.33 -15.69 -60.11
C VAL A 63 -17.66 -15.26 -61.41
N GLU A 64 -17.92 -14.01 -61.82
CA GLU A 64 -17.44 -13.48 -63.09
C GLU A 64 -17.07 -11.99 -62.95
N ASN A 65 -15.81 -11.66 -63.21
CA ASN A 65 -15.27 -10.29 -63.13
C ASN A 65 -15.51 -9.61 -61.77
N GLY A 66 -15.24 -10.32 -60.67
CA GLY A 66 -15.38 -9.79 -59.30
C GLY A 66 -16.84 -9.68 -58.83
N LYS A 67 -17.76 -10.48 -59.38
CA LYS A 67 -19.19 -10.39 -59.06
C LYS A 67 -19.78 -11.78 -58.92
N TYR A 68 -20.70 -11.95 -57.99
CA TYR A 68 -21.48 -13.17 -57.87
C TYR A 68 -22.79 -13.03 -58.63
N ILE A 69 -22.93 -13.78 -59.71
CA ILE A 69 -24.02 -13.63 -60.67
C ILE A 69 -24.91 -14.86 -60.62
N VAL A 70 -26.21 -14.62 -60.44
CA VAL A 70 -27.26 -15.62 -60.62
C VAL A 70 -27.97 -15.39 -61.95
N HIS A 71 -28.24 -16.47 -62.67
CA HIS A 71 -29.07 -16.50 -63.86
C HIS A 71 -30.12 -17.60 -63.73
N VAL A 72 -31.39 -17.22 -63.82
CA VAL A 72 -32.53 -18.15 -63.74
C VAL A 72 -33.43 -17.98 -64.96
N GLU A 73 -33.89 -19.10 -65.50
CA GLU A 73 -34.88 -19.17 -66.57
C GLU A 73 -36.12 -19.95 -66.11
N GLY A 74 -37.29 -19.60 -66.65
CA GLY A 74 -38.57 -20.25 -66.36
C GLY A 74 -39.52 -19.41 -65.50
N TYR A 75 -40.83 -19.63 -65.74
CA TYR A 75 -41.89 -18.94 -65.00
C TYR A 75 -41.79 -19.28 -63.52
N ASP A 76 -41.69 -18.23 -62.69
CA ASP A 76 -41.62 -18.30 -61.23
C ASP A 76 -40.49 -19.19 -60.68
N SER A 77 -39.44 -19.40 -61.49
CA SER A 77 -38.25 -20.11 -61.04
C SER A 77 -37.39 -19.22 -60.17
N ASN A 78 -36.75 -19.81 -59.16
CA ASN A 78 -35.82 -19.09 -58.29
C ASN A 78 -34.55 -19.92 -58.05
N SER A 79 -33.48 -19.24 -57.65
CA SER A 79 -32.28 -19.88 -57.14
C SER A 79 -31.62 -18.98 -56.12
N GLY A 80 -31.45 -19.51 -54.91
CA GLY A 80 -30.95 -18.79 -53.74
C GLY A 80 -29.64 -19.37 -53.27
N SER A 81 -28.73 -18.49 -52.86
CA SER A 81 -27.45 -18.83 -52.26
C SER A 81 -27.31 -18.12 -50.92
N VAL A 82 -26.95 -18.85 -49.86
CA VAL A 82 -26.85 -18.33 -48.49
C VAL A 82 -25.44 -18.44 -47.96
N ALA A 83 -25.08 -17.54 -47.04
CA ALA A 83 -23.79 -17.53 -46.35
C ALA A 83 -23.96 -17.16 -44.87
N GLY A 84 -22.96 -17.53 -44.07
CA GLY A 84 -22.92 -17.21 -42.64
C GLY A 84 -23.47 -18.29 -41.70
N ASP A 85 -23.64 -17.89 -40.44
CA ASP A 85 -24.09 -18.76 -39.34
C ASP A 85 -25.61 -18.65 -39.14
N ILE A 86 -26.25 -19.79 -38.90
CA ILE A 86 -27.67 -19.90 -38.58
C ILE A 86 -28.04 -19.20 -37.26
N ASN A 87 -27.09 -19.03 -36.35
CA ASN A 87 -27.26 -18.44 -35.03
C ASN A 87 -27.04 -16.92 -35.01
N TRP A 88 -26.69 -16.28 -36.13
CA TRP A 88 -26.57 -14.82 -36.18
C TRP A 88 -27.91 -14.17 -35.90
N ASP A 89 -27.92 -13.26 -34.93
CA ASP A 89 -29.10 -12.62 -34.36
C ASP A 89 -29.28 -11.18 -34.87
N ASP A 90 -28.51 -10.27 -34.27
CA ASP A 90 -28.48 -8.84 -34.55
C ASP A 90 -27.24 -8.54 -35.38
N TYR A 91 -27.46 -8.01 -36.57
CA TYR A 91 -26.40 -7.69 -37.51
C TYR A 91 -26.81 -6.63 -38.52
N ILE A 92 -25.80 -6.07 -39.15
CA ILE A 92 -25.93 -5.18 -40.29
C ILE A 92 -25.43 -5.96 -41.51
N PHE A 93 -26.29 -6.08 -42.51
CA PHE A 93 -25.98 -6.70 -43.80
C PHE A 93 -25.98 -5.64 -44.90
N GLU A 94 -24.80 -5.39 -45.46
CA GLU A 94 -24.59 -4.53 -46.62
C GLU A 94 -24.27 -5.37 -47.86
N VAL A 95 -24.87 -5.03 -48.99
CA VAL A 95 -24.60 -5.66 -50.28
C VAL A 95 -24.94 -4.72 -51.42
N GLU A 96 -24.14 -4.74 -52.48
CA GLU A 96 -24.46 -4.10 -53.74
C GLU A 96 -25.18 -5.08 -54.66
N VAL A 97 -26.26 -4.63 -55.30
CA VAL A 97 -27.05 -5.45 -56.22
C VAL A 97 -27.35 -4.70 -57.52
N MET A 98 -27.23 -5.40 -58.65
CA MET A 98 -27.55 -4.89 -59.98
C MET A 98 -28.30 -5.95 -60.80
N GLY A 99 -29.48 -5.59 -61.31
CA GLY A 99 -30.16 -6.40 -62.33
C GLY A 99 -29.54 -6.17 -63.70
N ILE A 100 -29.14 -7.24 -64.39
CA ILE A 100 -28.60 -7.24 -65.76
C ILE A 100 -29.73 -7.49 -66.77
N GLU A 101 -30.53 -8.52 -66.49
CA GLU A 101 -31.69 -8.95 -67.27
C GLU A 101 -32.79 -9.37 -66.27
N GLY A 102 -34.06 -9.37 -66.68
CA GLY A 102 -35.18 -9.46 -65.74
C GLY A 102 -35.51 -8.11 -65.11
N ILE A 103 -36.15 -8.07 -63.95
CA ILE A 103 -36.65 -6.81 -63.34
C ILE A 103 -36.67 -6.82 -61.82
N ASP A 104 -36.67 -8.00 -61.20
CA ASP A 104 -36.70 -8.14 -59.75
C ASP A 104 -35.25 -8.21 -59.21
N LYS A 105 -35.05 -7.88 -57.93
CA LYS A 105 -33.79 -8.13 -57.21
C LYS A 105 -34.19 -8.54 -55.80
N ALA A 106 -33.70 -9.66 -55.32
CA ALA A 106 -34.14 -10.19 -54.04
C ALA A 106 -32.99 -10.55 -53.12
N ILE A 107 -33.11 -10.13 -51.87
CA ILE A 107 -32.13 -10.35 -50.81
C ILE A 107 -32.88 -11.00 -49.65
N GLU A 108 -32.27 -12.00 -49.04
CA GLU A 108 -32.82 -12.71 -47.89
C GLU A 108 -31.95 -12.47 -46.66
N PHE A 109 -32.58 -12.42 -45.49
CA PHE A 109 -31.90 -12.26 -44.22
C PHE A 109 -32.70 -12.95 -43.11
N ARG A 110 -32.01 -13.31 -42.03
CA ARG A 110 -32.49 -14.26 -41.01
C ARG A 110 -33.06 -15.52 -41.65
N TYR A 111 -32.35 -16.03 -42.66
CA TYR A 111 -32.68 -17.27 -43.34
C TYR A 111 -32.39 -18.44 -42.40
N VAL A 112 -33.44 -19.11 -41.95
CA VAL A 112 -33.34 -20.32 -41.13
C VAL A 112 -33.36 -21.55 -42.04
N ASP A 113 -34.38 -21.62 -42.88
CA ASP A 113 -34.59 -22.64 -43.90
C ASP A 113 -35.52 -22.09 -44.99
N GLU A 114 -35.82 -22.89 -46.02
CA GLU A 114 -36.68 -22.51 -47.14
C GLU A 114 -38.11 -22.08 -46.77
N ASN A 115 -38.54 -22.34 -45.53
CA ASN A 115 -39.86 -22.01 -45.00
C ASN A 115 -39.84 -20.85 -43.99
N ASN A 116 -38.67 -20.35 -43.60
CA ASN A 116 -38.50 -19.39 -42.50
C ASN A 116 -37.39 -18.38 -42.83
N MET A 117 -37.76 -17.20 -43.33
CA MET A 117 -36.82 -16.11 -43.66
C MET A 117 -37.54 -14.75 -43.77
N TYR A 118 -36.79 -13.65 -43.77
CA TYR A 118 -37.25 -12.41 -44.40
C TYR A 118 -36.69 -12.28 -45.81
N ARG A 119 -37.48 -11.69 -46.70
CA ARG A 119 -37.11 -11.41 -48.08
C ARG A 119 -37.41 -9.97 -48.42
N ILE A 120 -36.43 -9.30 -48.98
CA ILE A 120 -36.58 -8.02 -49.67
C ILE A 120 -36.73 -8.32 -51.15
N ASN A 121 -37.73 -7.74 -51.80
CA ASN A 121 -37.85 -7.78 -53.25
C ASN A 121 -38.01 -6.38 -53.82
N LEU A 122 -37.10 -6.01 -54.72
CA LEU A 122 -37.13 -4.78 -55.49
C LEU A 122 -37.85 -5.03 -56.82
N ARG A 123 -39.17 -4.88 -56.84
CA ARG A 123 -40.01 -5.24 -57.99
C ARG A 123 -40.08 -4.12 -59.01
N SER A 124 -40.04 -4.45 -60.30
CA SER A 124 -40.28 -3.46 -61.36
C SER A 124 -41.02 -4.03 -62.58
N PHE A 125 -42.34 -4.13 -62.49
CA PHE A 125 -43.14 -4.68 -63.59
C PHE A 125 -43.48 -3.64 -64.68
N VAL A 126 -43.62 -4.10 -65.94
CA VAL A 126 -44.00 -3.23 -67.09
C VAL A 126 -45.44 -2.73 -66.98
N ILE A 127 -46.32 -3.49 -66.31
CA ILE A 127 -47.74 -3.14 -66.08
C ILE A 127 -48.17 -3.59 -64.66
N GLY A 128 -47.55 -3.04 -63.60
CA GLY A 128 -47.72 -3.54 -62.23
C GLY A 128 -46.85 -2.85 -61.20
N ALA A 129 -46.72 -3.46 -60.01
CA ALA A 129 -46.06 -2.90 -58.83
C ALA A 129 -44.61 -2.46 -59.09
N LYS A 130 -44.26 -1.30 -58.53
CA LYS A 130 -42.93 -0.65 -58.59
C LYS A 130 -42.58 -0.28 -57.17
N ASP A 131 -42.18 -1.28 -56.41
CA ASP A 131 -42.01 -1.15 -54.98
C ASP A 131 -40.86 -1.99 -54.45
N LEU A 132 -40.31 -1.50 -53.35
CA LEU A 132 -39.51 -2.26 -52.40
C LEU A 132 -40.49 -2.96 -51.47
N VAL A 133 -40.43 -4.28 -51.40
CA VAL A 133 -41.31 -5.10 -50.55
C VAL A 133 -40.46 -5.85 -49.53
N LEU A 134 -40.83 -5.73 -48.26
CA LEU A 134 -40.37 -6.58 -47.18
C LEU A 134 -41.44 -7.65 -46.91
N THR A 135 -41.07 -8.91 -47.11
CA THR A 135 -41.91 -10.08 -46.89
C THR A 135 -41.30 -10.93 -45.79
N LYS A 136 -42.13 -11.47 -44.91
CA LYS A 136 -41.79 -12.55 -43.99
C LYS A 136 -42.33 -13.85 -44.55
N ILE A 137 -41.49 -14.88 -44.59
CA ILE A 137 -41.91 -16.25 -44.86
C ILE A 137 -41.79 -16.99 -43.53
N GLU A 138 -42.91 -17.50 -43.02
CA GLU A 138 -42.97 -18.26 -41.77
C GLU A 138 -43.79 -19.53 -41.99
N ASN A 139 -43.22 -20.70 -41.67
CA ASN A 139 -43.82 -22.00 -41.98
C ASN A 139 -44.26 -22.13 -43.46
N GLY A 140 -43.51 -21.52 -44.37
CA GLY A 140 -43.77 -21.52 -45.81
C GLY A 140 -44.96 -20.65 -46.24
N GLN A 141 -45.46 -19.76 -45.37
CA GLN A 141 -46.48 -18.77 -45.71
C GLN A 141 -45.87 -17.38 -45.86
N ASP A 142 -46.16 -16.73 -46.99
CA ASP A 142 -45.69 -15.37 -47.28
C ASP A 142 -46.62 -14.31 -46.68
N GLU A 143 -46.05 -13.38 -45.92
CA GLU A 143 -46.72 -12.18 -45.40
C GLU A 143 -45.95 -10.92 -45.82
N ILE A 144 -46.62 -10.00 -46.53
CA ILE A 144 -46.04 -8.68 -46.84
C ILE A 144 -46.14 -7.80 -45.59
N LEU A 145 -45.00 -7.53 -44.96
CA LEU A 145 -44.91 -6.68 -43.77
C LEU A 145 -44.96 -5.19 -44.13
N LYS A 146 -44.23 -4.80 -45.18
CA LYS A 146 -44.14 -3.41 -45.64
C LYS A 146 -43.86 -3.34 -47.12
N ASN A 147 -44.45 -2.37 -47.81
CA ASN A 147 -44.06 -2.01 -49.17
C ASN A 147 -44.01 -0.50 -49.36
N ILE A 148 -43.09 -0.03 -50.20
CA ILE A 148 -42.88 1.39 -50.51
C ILE A 148 -42.62 1.54 -51.99
N ASN A 149 -43.21 2.55 -52.63
CA ASN A 149 -42.95 2.83 -54.04
C ASN A 149 -41.46 3.09 -54.28
N PHE A 150 -40.85 2.28 -55.14
CA PHE A 150 -39.45 2.39 -55.51
C PHE A 150 -39.28 2.00 -56.98
N TYR A 151 -38.54 2.82 -57.73
CA TYR A 151 -38.30 2.60 -59.15
C TYR A 151 -36.88 2.10 -59.35
N ASN A 152 -36.74 0.81 -59.65
CA ASN A 152 -35.43 0.22 -59.97
C ASN A 152 -35.17 0.20 -61.49
N LEU A 153 -33.91 0.12 -61.87
CA LEU A 153 -33.42 0.19 -63.25
C LEU A 153 -32.46 -0.98 -63.48
N LEU A 154 -32.49 -1.53 -64.69
CA LEU A 154 -31.46 -2.45 -65.15
C LEU A 154 -30.13 -1.72 -65.35
N ASN A 155 -29.03 -2.44 -65.14
CA ASN A 155 -27.65 -1.97 -65.25
C ASN A 155 -27.33 -0.77 -64.34
N LYS A 156 -28.02 -0.67 -63.20
CA LYS A 156 -27.70 0.25 -62.11
C LYS A 156 -27.46 -0.56 -60.83
N TRP A 157 -26.36 -0.26 -60.15
CA TRP A 157 -26.08 -0.74 -58.80
C TRP A 157 -26.93 0.02 -57.77
N TYR A 158 -27.43 -0.74 -56.80
CA TYR A 158 -28.07 -0.23 -55.60
C TYR A 158 -27.33 -0.80 -54.40
N ARG A 159 -26.95 0.04 -53.44
CA ARG A 159 -26.34 -0.41 -52.20
C ARG A 159 -27.42 -0.58 -51.14
N PHE A 160 -27.66 -1.82 -50.74
CA PHE A 160 -28.53 -2.13 -49.62
C PHE A 160 -27.73 -2.09 -48.31
N LYS A 161 -28.35 -1.54 -47.27
CA LYS A 161 -27.95 -1.73 -45.88
C LYS A 161 -29.17 -2.16 -45.09
N ILE A 162 -29.12 -3.36 -44.51
CA ILE A 162 -30.20 -3.97 -43.76
C ILE A 162 -29.72 -4.07 -42.31
N VAL A 163 -30.39 -3.38 -41.40
CA VAL A 163 -30.09 -3.43 -39.96
C VAL A 163 -31.19 -4.24 -39.30
N VAL A 164 -30.83 -5.38 -38.73
CA VAL A 164 -31.75 -6.20 -37.92
C VAL A 164 -31.32 -6.15 -36.47
N LYS A 165 -32.22 -5.71 -35.60
CA LYS A 165 -31.99 -5.58 -34.15
C LYS A 165 -33.22 -6.03 -33.38
N ASN A 166 -33.13 -7.10 -32.60
CA ASN A 166 -34.27 -7.78 -31.99
C ASN A 166 -35.37 -8.05 -33.01
N ASN A 167 -36.51 -7.37 -32.95
CA ASN A 167 -37.61 -7.48 -33.91
C ASN A 167 -37.74 -6.27 -34.86
N ASN A 168 -36.85 -5.27 -34.74
CA ASN A 168 -36.81 -4.11 -35.62
C ASN A 168 -35.95 -4.39 -36.86
N ILE A 169 -36.47 -3.99 -38.01
CA ILE A 169 -35.85 -4.15 -39.34
C ILE A 169 -35.80 -2.79 -40.01
N LYS A 170 -34.58 -2.33 -40.32
CA LYS A 170 -34.36 -1.11 -41.12
C LYS A 170 -33.70 -1.44 -42.44
N ILE A 171 -34.22 -0.88 -43.53
CA ILE A 171 -33.69 -1.08 -44.87
C ILE A 171 -33.37 0.30 -45.48
N TYR A 172 -32.11 0.44 -45.86
CA TYR A 172 -31.60 1.61 -46.57
C TYR A 172 -31.21 1.21 -47.99
N ILE A 173 -31.42 2.11 -48.94
CA ILE A 173 -30.88 2.00 -50.30
C ILE A 173 -30.12 3.29 -50.60
N ASP A 174 -28.87 3.18 -51.06
CA ASP A 174 -28.00 4.32 -51.38
C ASP A 174 -27.93 5.34 -50.21
N ASP A 175 -27.79 4.81 -48.99
CA ASP A 175 -27.75 5.52 -47.69
C ASP A 175 -29.06 6.24 -47.26
N GLU A 176 -30.16 6.11 -48.00
CA GLU A 176 -31.49 6.63 -47.63
C GLU A 176 -32.31 5.57 -46.87
N LEU A 177 -32.80 5.90 -45.66
CA LEU A 177 -33.71 5.02 -44.89
C LEU A 177 -35.07 4.95 -45.58
N LEU A 178 -35.46 3.78 -46.05
CA LEU A 178 -36.73 3.57 -46.72
C LEU A 178 -37.73 2.86 -45.81
N ILE A 179 -37.35 1.73 -45.20
CA ILE A 179 -38.20 0.95 -44.30
C ILE A 179 -37.62 0.99 -42.88
N ASP A 180 -38.45 1.27 -41.90
CA ASP A 180 -38.24 1.05 -40.47
C ASP A 180 -39.49 0.33 -39.95
N TYR A 181 -39.34 -0.92 -39.52
CA TYR A 181 -40.47 -1.81 -39.23
C TYR A 181 -40.20 -2.71 -38.02
N ASP A 182 -41.11 -2.71 -37.06
CA ASP A 182 -41.11 -3.65 -35.94
C ASP A 182 -42.02 -4.84 -36.24
N ASP A 183 -41.47 -6.06 -36.31
CA ASP A 183 -42.27 -7.28 -36.40
C ASP A 183 -42.78 -7.67 -35.00
N ILE A 184 -44.07 -7.43 -34.74
CA ILE A 184 -44.69 -7.65 -33.44
C ILE A 184 -45.41 -9.00 -33.47
N GLY A 185 -44.99 -9.94 -32.61
CA GLY A 185 -45.61 -11.25 -32.48
C GLY A 185 -44.58 -12.37 -32.57
N SER A 186 -44.45 -12.99 -33.75
CA SER A 186 -43.58 -14.15 -34.01
C SER A 186 -42.33 -13.82 -34.81
N ALA A 187 -41.62 -12.74 -34.49
CA ALA A 187 -40.45 -12.32 -35.26
C ALA A 187 -39.40 -13.44 -35.41
N LEU A 188 -38.89 -13.64 -36.62
CA LEU A 188 -37.66 -14.43 -36.81
C LEU A 188 -36.50 -13.61 -36.23
N THR A 189 -35.76 -14.16 -35.27
CA THR A 189 -34.71 -13.44 -34.53
C THR A 189 -33.29 -13.82 -34.90
N HIS A 190 -33.10 -14.90 -35.67
CA HIS A 190 -31.78 -15.34 -36.08
C HIS A 190 -31.79 -15.95 -37.49
N GLY A 191 -30.62 -16.06 -38.13
CA GLY A 191 -30.44 -16.80 -39.37
C GLY A 191 -29.39 -16.20 -40.31
N LYS A 192 -29.04 -16.98 -41.33
CA LYS A 192 -28.06 -16.65 -42.38
C LYS A 192 -28.50 -15.45 -43.24
N ILE A 193 -27.58 -14.95 -44.06
CA ILE A 193 -27.89 -14.03 -45.16
C ILE A 193 -28.05 -14.80 -46.47
N GLY A 194 -28.83 -14.27 -47.41
CA GLY A 194 -29.09 -14.90 -48.70
C GLY A 194 -29.18 -13.92 -49.86
N LEU A 195 -28.74 -14.38 -51.03
CA LEU A 195 -28.84 -13.70 -52.31
C LEU A 195 -29.71 -14.55 -53.24
N LEU A 196 -30.59 -13.92 -54.01
CA LEU A 196 -31.61 -14.63 -54.78
C LEU A 196 -31.71 -14.12 -56.22
N GLY A 197 -31.85 -15.03 -57.17
CA GLY A 197 -32.38 -14.74 -58.51
C GLY A 197 -33.82 -15.25 -58.62
N TRP A 198 -34.71 -14.49 -59.25
CA TRP A 198 -36.12 -14.88 -59.38
C TRP A 198 -36.69 -14.50 -60.75
N GLY A 199 -36.94 -15.51 -61.60
CA GLY A 199 -37.42 -15.35 -62.97
C GLY A 199 -38.80 -14.69 -63.09
N GLY A 200 -39.58 -14.72 -62.00
CA GLY A 200 -40.92 -14.14 -61.91
C GLY A 200 -41.80 -14.47 -63.11
N MET A 201 -42.61 -13.52 -63.56
CA MET A 201 -43.46 -13.68 -64.75
C MET A 201 -42.74 -13.41 -66.08
N ARG A 202 -41.45 -13.02 -66.06
CA ARG A 202 -40.66 -12.78 -67.28
C ARG A 202 -39.92 -14.02 -67.76
N GLU A 203 -39.94 -15.08 -66.98
CA GLU A 203 -39.28 -16.35 -67.27
C GLU A 203 -37.75 -16.22 -67.41
N ILE A 204 -37.17 -15.08 -67.01
CA ILE A 204 -35.72 -14.83 -67.01
C ILE A 204 -35.36 -13.73 -66.03
N ASP A 205 -34.32 -13.95 -65.23
CA ASP A 205 -33.72 -12.94 -64.35
C ASP A 205 -32.22 -13.19 -64.19
N THR A 206 -31.43 -12.13 -64.34
CA THR A 206 -29.98 -12.15 -64.15
C THR A 206 -29.59 -11.01 -63.23
N VAL A 207 -29.06 -11.36 -62.06
CA VAL A 207 -28.71 -10.39 -61.01
C VAL A 207 -27.25 -10.60 -60.62
N ALA A 208 -26.51 -9.50 -60.52
CA ALA A 208 -25.15 -9.47 -60.01
C ALA A 208 -25.13 -8.88 -58.61
N TYR A 209 -24.39 -9.52 -57.71
CA TYR A 209 -24.11 -9.08 -56.35
C TYR A 209 -22.62 -8.83 -56.19
N ASP A 210 -22.28 -7.84 -55.36
CA ASP A 210 -20.91 -7.45 -55.06
C ASP A 210 -20.83 -6.82 -53.67
N ASN A 211 -19.62 -6.72 -53.10
CA ASN A 211 -19.30 -6.05 -51.84
C ASN A 211 -20.22 -6.45 -50.68
N VAL A 212 -20.36 -7.76 -50.45
CA VAL A 212 -21.11 -8.30 -49.31
C VAL A 212 -20.32 -8.05 -48.03
N LEU A 213 -20.97 -7.45 -47.03
CA LEU A 213 -20.39 -7.17 -45.73
C LEU A 213 -21.45 -7.37 -44.64
N VAL A 214 -21.21 -8.29 -43.72
CA VAL A 214 -22.02 -8.52 -42.54
C VAL A 214 -21.20 -8.20 -41.30
N TYR A 215 -21.72 -7.37 -40.41
CA TYR A 215 -21.03 -6.96 -39.20
C TYR A 215 -22.00 -6.66 -38.06
N LYS A 216 -21.54 -6.77 -36.82
CA LYS A 216 -22.31 -6.32 -35.65
C LYS A 216 -22.16 -4.81 -35.47
N GLU A 217 -23.24 -4.16 -35.02
CA GLU A 217 -23.15 -2.78 -34.53
C GLU A 217 -22.28 -2.78 -33.27
N GLU A 218 -21.31 -1.86 -33.15
CA GLU A 218 -20.58 -1.68 -31.89
C GLU A 218 -21.58 -1.21 -30.83
N THR A 219 -21.89 -2.07 -29.87
CA THR A 219 -22.54 -1.62 -28.66
C THR A 219 -21.52 -0.78 -27.88
N LYS A 220 -21.82 0.51 -27.77
CA LYS A 220 -21.06 1.40 -26.90
C LYS A 220 -21.24 0.90 -25.47
N LYS A 221 -20.19 0.30 -24.93
CA LYS A 221 -20.18 -0.18 -23.54
C LYS A 221 -20.33 1.01 -22.59
N GLU A 222 -21.14 0.83 -21.56
CA GLU A 222 -21.18 1.78 -20.46
C GLU A 222 -19.83 1.74 -19.74
N PRO A 223 -19.30 2.90 -19.32
CA PRO A 223 -18.00 2.94 -18.68
C PRO A 223 -18.10 2.40 -17.24
N VAL A 224 -17.07 1.68 -16.83
CA VAL A 224 -16.95 1.11 -15.48
C VAL A 224 -16.08 2.00 -14.63
N ILE A 225 -16.53 2.29 -13.40
CA ILE A 225 -15.75 2.99 -12.39
C ILE A 225 -15.46 2.04 -11.23
N LEU A 226 -14.18 1.76 -11.01
CA LEU A 226 -13.70 0.97 -9.86
C LEU A 226 -13.48 1.87 -8.64
N ILE A 227 -14.17 1.56 -7.54
CA ILE A 227 -14.16 2.33 -6.29
C ILE A 227 -13.49 1.49 -5.20
N PRO A 228 -12.31 1.90 -4.71
CA PRO A 228 -11.58 1.15 -3.68
C PRO A 228 -12.21 1.27 -2.29
N GLY A 229 -11.84 0.34 -1.41
CA GLY A 229 -12.13 0.35 0.02
C GLY A 229 -11.21 1.27 0.83
N ILE A 230 -11.34 1.18 2.16
CA ILE A 230 -10.46 1.88 3.09
C ILE A 230 -9.00 1.47 2.84
N MET A 231 -8.07 2.43 2.88
CA MET A 231 -6.64 2.23 2.56
C MET A 231 -6.34 1.78 1.12
N GLY A 232 -7.33 1.63 0.24
CA GLY A 232 -7.12 1.28 -1.18
C GLY A 232 -6.64 2.44 -2.05
N SER A 233 -6.13 3.52 -1.47
CA SER A 233 -5.59 4.68 -2.18
C SER A 233 -4.55 5.40 -1.34
N LEU A 234 -3.48 5.87 -1.98
CA LEU A 234 -2.43 6.65 -1.34
C LEU A 234 -1.96 7.79 -2.25
N ALA A 235 -1.60 8.93 -1.66
CA ALA A 235 -0.96 10.02 -2.38
C ALA A 235 0.49 9.66 -2.70
N VAL A 236 0.82 9.68 -3.99
CA VAL A 236 2.16 9.46 -4.54
C VAL A 236 2.51 10.68 -5.39
N ASP A 237 3.58 11.39 -5.04
CA ASP A 237 4.02 12.62 -5.72
C ASP A 237 2.91 13.68 -5.83
N GLY A 238 2.04 13.75 -4.81
CA GLY A 238 0.91 14.69 -4.75
C GLY A 238 -0.37 14.22 -5.44
N GLU A 239 -0.37 13.08 -6.13
CA GLU A 239 -1.53 12.52 -6.83
C GLU A 239 -2.06 11.27 -6.13
N LEU A 240 -3.38 11.10 -6.07
CA LEU A 240 -3.98 9.89 -5.48
C LEU A 240 -3.87 8.72 -6.46
N VAL A 241 -3.20 7.66 -6.03
CA VAL A 241 -3.00 6.42 -6.80
C VAL A 241 -3.79 5.29 -6.14
N LEU A 242 -4.38 4.43 -6.97
CA LEU A 242 -5.09 3.22 -6.55
C LEU A 242 -4.09 2.23 -5.98
N ASP A 243 -4.25 1.90 -4.69
CA ASP A 243 -3.48 0.93 -3.91
C ASP A 243 -2.03 0.64 -4.36
N PRO A 244 -1.12 1.64 -4.30
CA PRO A 244 0.26 1.47 -4.75
C PRO A 244 1.12 0.61 -3.80
N ILE A 245 0.54 0.11 -2.69
CA ILE A 245 1.24 -0.70 -1.70
C ILE A 245 0.92 -2.18 -1.91
N PHE A 246 -0.37 -2.52 -1.90
CA PHE A 246 -0.82 -3.91 -1.85
C PHE A 246 -1.29 -4.44 -3.19
N HIS A 247 -1.48 -3.58 -4.19
CA HIS A 247 -1.88 -3.95 -5.55
C HIS A 247 -3.16 -4.79 -5.60
N THR A 248 -4.06 -4.61 -4.62
CA THR A 248 -5.29 -5.40 -4.43
C THR A 248 -6.21 -5.36 -5.64
N TYR A 249 -6.18 -4.26 -6.39
CA TYR A 249 -7.10 -3.99 -7.50
C TYR A 249 -6.50 -4.28 -8.88
N ASP A 250 -5.19 -4.48 -8.98
CA ASP A 250 -4.46 -4.53 -10.26
C ASP A 250 -5.02 -5.65 -11.15
N GLN A 251 -5.19 -6.85 -10.59
CA GLN A 251 -5.65 -7.99 -11.36
C GLN A 251 -7.10 -7.83 -11.86
N LEU A 252 -8.01 -7.30 -11.04
CA LEU A 252 -9.38 -7.01 -11.48
C LEU A 252 -9.38 -5.95 -12.60
N TYR A 253 -8.58 -4.89 -12.45
CA TYR A 253 -8.46 -3.82 -13.44
C TYR A 253 -7.88 -4.32 -14.77
N GLU A 254 -6.87 -5.19 -14.72
CA GLU A 254 -6.31 -5.87 -15.89
C GLU A 254 -7.30 -6.82 -16.54
N ASN A 255 -8.05 -7.59 -15.74
CA ASN A 255 -9.05 -8.53 -16.25
C ASN A 255 -10.21 -7.81 -16.96
N LEU A 256 -10.64 -6.66 -16.45
CA LEU A 256 -11.63 -5.80 -17.13
C LEU A 256 -11.13 -5.33 -18.49
N GLN A 257 -9.82 -5.10 -18.66
CA GLN A 257 -9.26 -4.74 -19.96
C GLN A 257 -9.15 -5.96 -20.89
N ILE A 258 -8.56 -7.06 -20.40
CA ILE A 258 -8.23 -8.24 -21.20
C ILE A 258 -9.48 -9.02 -21.61
N TYR A 259 -10.34 -9.32 -20.63
CA TYR A 259 -11.52 -10.17 -20.82
C TYR A 259 -12.79 -9.34 -20.98
N GLY A 260 -12.87 -8.23 -20.26
CA GLY A 260 -13.99 -7.29 -20.38
C GLY A 260 -13.90 -6.40 -21.63
N GLY A 261 -12.73 -6.25 -22.25
CA GLY A 261 -12.51 -5.38 -23.41
C GLY A 261 -12.76 -3.90 -23.10
N TYR A 262 -12.62 -3.49 -21.85
CA TYR A 262 -12.67 -2.09 -21.44
C TYR A 262 -11.31 -1.41 -21.68
N LYS A 263 -11.31 -0.08 -21.86
CA LYS A 263 -10.10 0.69 -22.16
C LYS A 263 -9.87 1.75 -21.09
N ASP A 264 -8.68 1.72 -20.51
CA ASP A 264 -8.24 2.70 -19.50
C ASP A 264 -8.42 4.14 -20.00
N GLY A 265 -9.10 4.97 -19.20
CA GLY A 265 -9.35 6.38 -19.52
C GLY A 265 -10.40 6.64 -20.61
N GLU A 266 -10.97 5.60 -21.23
CA GLU A 266 -12.04 5.70 -22.23
C GLU A 266 -13.35 5.09 -21.71
N THR A 267 -13.29 3.82 -21.28
CA THR A 267 -14.43 3.04 -20.77
C THR A 267 -14.14 2.32 -19.45
N LEU A 268 -12.91 2.39 -18.93
CA LEU A 268 -12.53 1.93 -17.60
C LEU A 268 -11.85 3.06 -16.85
N PHE A 269 -12.31 3.29 -15.63
CA PHE A 269 -11.79 4.35 -14.77
C PHE A 269 -11.62 3.83 -13.35
N SER A 270 -10.57 4.30 -12.68
CA SER A 270 -10.46 4.18 -11.23
C SER A 270 -10.92 5.46 -10.55
N PHE A 271 -11.38 5.33 -9.30
CA PHE A 271 -11.73 6.45 -8.43
C PHE A 271 -10.91 6.37 -7.13
N PRO A 272 -9.58 6.60 -7.17
CA PRO A 272 -8.81 6.71 -5.94
C PRO A 272 -9.24 7.96 -5.16
N TYR A 273 -9.41 7.83 -3.85
CA TYR A 273 -9.86 8.93 -2.98
C TYR A 273 -9.13 8.93 -1.64
N ASN A 274 -9.14 10.08 -0.95
CA ASN A 274 -8.65 10.14 0.42
C ASN A 274 -9.64 9.42 1.35
N TRP A 275 -9.34 8.17 1.66
CA TRP A 275 -10.17 7.30 2.48
C TRP A 275 -10.31 7.76 3.93
N MET A 276 -9.52 8.72 4.41
CA MET A 276 -9.64 9.26 5.77
C MET A 276 -10.80 10.26 5.92
N LEU A 277 -11.32 10.78 4.80
CA LEU A 277 -12.47 11.69 4.79
C LEU A 277 -13.77 10.95 5.10
N SER A 278 -14.81 11.70 5.49
CA SER A 278 -16.15 11.13 5.62
C SER A 278 -16.67 10.62 4.27
N ASN A 279 -17.34 9.47 4.28
CA ASN A 279 -17.97 8.85 3.11
C ASN A 279 -18.98 9.77 2.41
N THR A 280 -19.62 10.69 3.14
CA THR A 280 -20.52 11.70 2.57
C THR A 280 -19.78 12.73 1.71
N THR A 281 -18.58 13.12 2.12
CA THR A 281 -17.69 14.01 1.37
C THR A 281 -17.15 13.28 0.14
N THR A 282 -16.74 12.03 0.31
CA THR A 282 -16.26 11.19 -0.80
C THR A 282 -17.34 10.95 -1.84
N ALA A 283 -18.61 10.77 -1.45
CA ALA A 283 -19.71 10.60 -2.39
C ALA A 283 -19.94 11.85 -3.27
N TYR A 284 -19.68 13.06 -2.74
CA TYR A 284 -19.68 14.27 -3.56
C TYR A 284 -18.53 14.28 -4.59
N LEU A 285 -17.37 13.74 -4.23
CA LEU A 285 -16.26 13.55 -5.17
C LEU A 285 -16.60 12.50 -6.23
N LEU A 286 -17.26 11.41 -5.84
CA LEU A 286 -17.73 10.36 -6.77
C LEU A 286 -18.70 10.95 -7.80
N LYS A 287 -19.66 11.79 -7.38
CA LYS A 287 -20.53 12.53 -8.30
C LYS A 287 -19.76 13.30 -9.37
N ASN A 288 -18.68 14.00 -8.98
CA ASN A 288 -17.86 14.74 -9.93
C ASN A 288 -17.10 13.80 -10.87
N LYS A 289 -16.62 12.66 -10.38
CA LYS A 289 -15.97 11.63 -11.20
C LYS A 289 -16.93 11.03 -12.21
N ILE A 290 -18.16 10.68 -11.81
CA ILE A 290 -19.19 10.17 -12.73
C ILE A 290 -19.49 11.21 -13.82
N LYS A 291 -19.63 12.48 -13.45
CA LYS A 291 -19.82 13.58 -14.42
C LYS A 291 -18.64 13.71 -15.41
N GLU A 292 -17.40 13.58 -14.93
CA GLU A 292 -16.20 13.60 -15.77
C GLU A 292 -16.20 12.42 -16.75
N VAL A 293 -16.42 11.21 -16.24
CA VAL A 293 -16.49 9.97 -17.03
C VAL A 293 -17.55 10.08 -18.12
N LYS A 294 -18.77 10.51 -17.76
CA LYS A 294 -19.88 10.74 -18.71
C LYS A 294 -19.52 11.70 -19.83
N SER A 295 -18.69 12.72 -19.55
CA SER A 295 -18.20 13.66 -20.55
C SER A 295 -17.13 13.06 -21.48
N ILE A 296 -16.36 12.07 -21.02
CA ILE A 296 -15.31 11.41 -21.80
C ILE A 296 -15.93 10.35 -22.73
N CYS A 297 -16.78 9.48 -22.17
CA CYS A 297 -17.45 8.43 -22.92
C CYS A 297 -18.56 8.99 -23.83
N ASP A 298 -19.11 10.19 -23.59
CA ASP A 298 -20.36 10.67 -24.19
C ASP A 298 -21.53 9.70 -23.94
N CYS A 299 -21.75 9.36 -22.67
CA CYS A 299 -22.73 8.37 -22.23
C CYS A 299 -23.64 8.89 -21.11
N ASP A 300 -24.81 8.27 -20.97
CA ASP A 300 -25.85 8.71 -20.03
C ASP A 300 -25.71 8.08 -18.64
N LYS A 301 -25.12 6.89 -18.55
CA LYS A 301 -24.94 6.13 -17.31
C LYS A 301 -23.54 5.50 -17.23
N VAL A 302 -23.21 5.03 -16.04
CA VAL A 302 -21.98 4.31 -15.73
C VAL A 302 -22.29 3.08 -14.89
N ASP A 303 -21.42 2.07 -14.94
CA ASP A 303 -21.42 0.95 -14.01
C ASP A 303 -20.43 1.20 -12.88
N LEU A 304 -20.82 0.86 -11.65
CA LEU A 304 -19.99 1.02 -10.47
C LEU A 304 -19.59 -0.34 -9.91
N VAL A 305 -18.29 -0.57 -9.76
CA VAL A 305 -17.73 -1.72 -9.04
C VAL A 305 -17.08 -1.19 -7.78
N ALA A 306 -17.66 -1.47 -6.60
CA ALA A 306 -17.21 -0.88 -5.36
C ALA A 306 -16.88 -1.92 -4.30
N HIS A 307 -15.66 -1.83 -3.79
CA HIS A 307 -15.13 -2.73 -2.78
C HIS A 307 -15.22 -2.14 -1.37
N SER A 308 -15.63 -2.96 -0.40
CA SER A 308 -15.56 -2.66 1.02
C SER A 308 -16.23 -1.31 1.36
N MET A 309 -15.53 -0.42 2.06
CA MET A 309 -16.00 0.93 2.37
C MET A 309 -16.40 1.75 1.12
N GLY A 310 -15.77 1.49 -0.03
CA GLY A 310 -16.11 2.15 -1.30
C GLY A 310 -17.57 1.92 -1.71
N GLY A 311 -18.14 0.76 -1.35
CA GLY A 311 -19.56 0.48 -1.55
C GLY A 311 -20.46 1.39 -0.73
N LEU A 312 -20.04 1.79 0.48
CA LEU A 312 -20.79 2.75 1.30
C LEU A 312 -20.75 4.17 0.71
N VAL A 313 -19.66 4.53 0.04
CA VAL A 313 -19.56 5.79 -0.73
C VAL A 313 -20.55 5.78 -1.89
N ALA A 314 -20.58 4.69 -2.67
CA ALA A 314 -21.50 4.53 -3.79
C ALA A 314 -22.96 4.51 -3.33
N ARG A 315 -23.28 3.78 -2.25
CA ARG A 315 -24.61 3.78 -1.62
C ARG A 315 -25.05 5.18 -1.23
N TYR A 316 -24.22 5.94 -0.53
CA TYR A 316 -24.58 7.31 -0.15
C TYR A 316 -24.82 8.20 -1.37
N TYR A 317 -24.06 8.03 -2.46
CA TYR A 317 -24.33 8.75 -3.69
C TYR A 317 -25.73 8.46 -4.24
N ILE A 318 -26.10 7.18 -4.37
CA ILE A 318 -27.38 6.73 -4.95
C ILE A 318 -28.58 7.02 -4.04
N GLU A 319 -28.43 6.80 -2.73
CA GLU A 319 -29.51 6.92 -1.75
C GLU A 319 -29.81 8.38 -1.32
N SER A 320 -28.96 9.33 -1.69
CA SER A 320 -29.11 10.75 -1.32
C SER A 320 -29.64 11.62 -2.46
N ASP A 321 -29.95 12.87 -2.16
CA ASP A 321 -30.35 13.87 -3.17
C ASP A 321 -29.20 14.28 -4.12
N LEU A 322 -28.01 13.67 -3.96
CA LEU A 322 -26.88 13.85 -4.87
C LEU A 322 -27.09 13.14 -6.21
N TYR A 323 -27.80 12.00 -6.18
CA TYR A 323 -27.97 11.08 -7.31
C TYR A 323 -28.60 11.75 -8.52
N GLN A 324 -28.07 11.46 -9.71
CA GLN A 324 -28.52 12.08 -10.96
C GLN A 324 -29.16 11.09 -11.94
N ASP A 325 -29.59 9.91 -11.47
CA ASP A 325 -30.16 8.84 -12.30
C ASP A 325 -29.16 8.35 -13.37
N ASP A 326 -27.88 8.32 -13.01
CA ASP A 326 -26.73 8.16 -13.91
C ASP A 326 -25.83 6.96 -13.59
N VAL A 327 -26.38 5.99 -12.86
CA VAL A 327 -25.77 4.68 -12.60
C VAL A 327 -26.72 3.61 -13.14
N ASP A 328 -26.18 2.64 -13.89
CA ASP A 328 -26.98 1.53 -14.43
C ASP A 328 -26.90 0.31 -13.52
N GLN A 329 -25.69 -0.20 -13.28
CA GLN A 329 -25.44 -1.30 -12.37
C GLN A 329 -24.53 -0.91 -11.20
N MET A 330 -24.78 -1.52 -10.05
CA MET A 330 -23.97 -1.41 -8.84
C MET A 330 -23.53 -2.80 -8.40
N ILE A 331 -22.24 -3.08 -8.58
CA ILE A 331 -21.60 -4.32 -8.17
C ILE A 331 -20.84 -4.08 -6.85
N PHE A 332 -21.37 -4.61 -5.76
CA PHE A 332 -20.74 -4.56 -4.43
C PHE A 332 -19.79 -5.74 -4.25
N LEU A 333 -18.58 -5.46 -3.75
CA LEU A 333 -17.60 -6.47 -3.35
C LEU A 333 -17.33 -6.31 -1.85
N ALA A 334 -17.68 -7.29 -1.03
CA ALA A 334 -17.39 -7.32 0.42
C ALA A 334 -17.85 -6.08 1.21
N VAL A 335 -19.04 -5.55 0.92
CA VAL A 335 -19.48 -4.27 1.52
C VAL A 335 -20.09 -4.47 2.91
N PRO A 336 -19.63 -3.75 3.96
CA PRO A 336 -20.21 -3.84 5.30
C PRO A 336 -21.49 -3.01 5.40
N HIS A 337 -22.60 -3.49 4.82
CA HIS A 337 -23.84 -2.71 4.68
C HIS A 337 -24.44 -2.18 6.00
N ILE A 338 -24.21 -2.89 7.10
CA ILE A 338 -24.60 -2.48 8.46
C ILE A 338 -23.40 -2.44 9.43
N GLY A 339 -22.19 -2.35 8.88
CA GLY A 339 -20.92 -2.12 9.57
C GLY A 339 -20.10 -3.37 9.87
N SER A 340 -18.88 -3.19 10.37
CA SER A 340 -17.92 -4.25 10.69
C SER A 340 -17.49 -4.14 12.15
N PRO A 341 -17.67 -5.18 12.99
CA PRO A 341 -17.22 -5.14 14.38
C PRO A 341 -15.71 -4.94 14.54
N LYS A 342 -14.90 -5.30 13.53
CA LYS A 342 -13.45 -5.06 13.51
C LYS A 342 -13.12 -3.57 13.65
N SER A 343 -13.93 -2.68 13.08
CA SER A 343 -13.74 -1.23 13.18
C SER A 343 -13.80 -0.68 14.61
N TYR A 344 -14.43 -1.41 15.55
CA TYR A 344 -14.43 -1.05 16.97
C TYR A 344 -13.02 -1.05 17.57
N LEU A 345 -12.16 -1.99 17.16
CA LEU A 345 -10.78 -2.09 17.64
C LEU A 345 -9.99 -0.84 17.22
N ALA A 346 -10.15 -0.41 15.97
CA ALA A 346 -9.49 0.78 15.46
C ALA A 346 -10.03 2.05 16.14
N TRP A 347 -11.35 2.17 16.27
CA TRP A 347 -11.99 3.36 16.82
C TRP A 347 -11.75 3.57 18.32
N GLU A 348 -11.83 2.50 19.11
CA GLU A 348 -11.72 2.57 20.56
C GLU A 348 -10.30 2.31 21.08
N GLY A 349 -9.51 1.53 20.34
CA GLY A 349 -8.18 1.09 20.75
C GLY A 349 -7.02 1.65 19.92
N GLY A 350 -7.29 2.16 18.72
CA GLY A 350 -6.23 2.46 17.75
C GLY A 350 -5.49 1.20 17.27
N ASP A 351 -6.20 0.08 17.15
CA ASP A 351 -5.66 -1.24 16.83
C ASP A 351 -6.43 -1.85 15.65
N LEU A 352 -5.76 -2.31 14.60
CA LEU A 352 -6.44 -2.77 13.37
C LEU A 352 -6.90 -4.22 13.42
N GLY A 353 -6.49 -4.98 14.43
CA GLY A 353 -6.85 -6.37 14.61
C GLY A 353 -5.67 -7.25 15.04
N PRO A 354 -5.96 -8.50 15.45
CA PRO A 354 -4.98 -9.37 16.07
C PRO A 354 -4.10 -10.18 15.09
N LYS A 355 -4.42 -10.22 13.79
CA LYS A 355 -3.74 -11.03 12.76
C LYS A 355 -2.53 -10.28 12.22
N LEU A 356 -1.44 -10.93 11.83
CA LEU A 356 -0.23 -10.24 11.37
C LEU A 356 -0.42 -9.40 10.10
N LYS A 357 -1.39 -9.76 9.26
CA LYS A 357 -1.76 -8.92 8.11
C LYS A 357 -2.34 -7.56 8.51
N ASP A 358 -2.99 -7.48 9.66
CA ASP A 358 -3.51 -6.22 10.21
C ASP A 358 -2.33 -5.34 10.64
N SER A 359 -1.25 -5.96 11.14
CA SER A 359 -0.01 -5.28 11.51
C SER A 359 0.66 -4.56 10.33
N ILE A 360 0.53 -5.07 9.10
CA ILE A 360 1.11 -4.39 7.92
C ILE A 360 0.43 -3.03 7.70
N GLN A 361 -0.91 -3.00 7.76
CA GLN A 361 -1.68 -1.77 7.66
C GLN A 361 -1.41 -0.84 8.85
N GLU A 362 -1.25 -1.41 10.04
CA GLU A 362 -0.99 -0.66 11.27
C GLU A 362 0.41 -0.02 11.27
N LEU A 363 1.45 -0.68 10.75
CA LEU A 363 2.79 -0.11 10.56
C LEU A 363 2.73 1.15 9.71
N PHE A 364 1.97 1.12 8.62
CA PHE A 364 1.78 2.25 7.73
C PHE A 364 1.05 3.41 8.43
N LEU A 365 -0.06 3.13 9.12
CA LEU A 365 -0.82 4.18 9.82
C LEU A 365 -0.06 4.77 11.01
N ASN A 366 0.72 3.97 11.74
CA ASN A 366 1.57 4.47 12.82
C ASN A 366 2.66 5.42 12.29
N GLN A 367 3.24 5.12 11.12
CA GLN A 367 4.18 6.03 10.48
C GLN A 367 3.51 7.36 10.13
N LEU A 368 2.34 7.32 9.47
CA LEU A 368 1.55 8.53 9.16
C LEU A 368 1.18 9.32 10.41
N ALA A 369 0.75 8.65 11.48
CA ALA A 369 0.43 9.27 12.76
C ALA A 369 1.64 10.06 13.29
N LYS A 370 2.82 9.43 13.31
CA LYS A 370 4.06 10.05 13.80
C LYS A 370 4.49 11.24 12.94
N ILE A 371 4.38 11.14 11.61
CA ILE A 371 4.67 12.25 10.66
C ILE A 371 3.74 13.44 10.89
N LYS A 372 2.46 13.16 11.17
CA LYS A 372 1.45 14.20 11.48
C LYS A 372 1.54 14.70 12.93
N GLY A 373 2.50 14.21 13.72
CA GLY A 373 2.76 14.68 15.08
C GLY A 373 1.84 14.08 16.14
N PHE A 374 1.25 12.91 15.88
CA PHE A 374 0.45 12.17 16.85
C PHE A 374 1.29 11.13 17.58
N ASP A 375 1.06 10.99 18.88
CA ASP A 375 1.84 10.08 19.75
C ASP A 375 1.49 8.60 19.53
N ASN A 376 0.28 8.31 19.05
CA ASN A 376 -0.22 6.95 18.81
C ASN A 376 -1.37 6.96 17.79
N LEU A 377 -1.71 5.77 17.28
CA LEU A 377 -2.74 5.59 16.28
C LEU A 377 -4.16 5.97 16.76
N TYR A 378 -4.49 5.77 18.04
CA TYR A 378 -5.78 6.21 18.58
C TYR A 378 -5.96 7.72 18.47
N ASP A 379 -4.95 8.50 18.89
CA ASP A 379 -4.99 9.95 18.79
C ASP A 379 -5.04 10.41 17.33
N TYR A 380 -4.36 9.71 16.42
CA TYR A 380 -4.46 9.98 14.99
C TYR A 380 -5.88 9.75 14.46
N ILE A 381 -6.49 8.61 14.76
CA ILE A 381 -7.85 8.27 14.33
C ILE A 381 -8.89 9.23 14.92
N ARG A 382 -8.76 9.57 16.21
CA ARG A 382 -9.79 10.31 16.95
C ARG A 382 -9.64 11.82 16.85
N ASN A 383 -8.42 12.34 16.86
CA ASN A 383 -8.18 13.79 16.90
C ASN A 383 -7.97 14.41 15.50
N LEU A 384 -7.57 13.62 14.47
CA LEU A 384 -7.63 14.03 13.06
C LEU A 384 -9.05 13.86 12.44
N PRO A 385 -10.05 13.60 13.28
CA PRO A 385 -11.11 12.59 13.07
C PRO A 385 -11.12 11.90 11.70
N ILE A 386 -10.57 10.68 11.64
CA ILE A 386 -10.72 9.78 10.49
C ILE A 386 -12.16 9.24 10.50
N PHE A 387 -13.10 10.06 10.04
CA PHE A 387 -14.55 9.82 10.14
C PHE A 387 -15.00 8.53 9.46
N SER A 388 -14.30 8.12 8.39
CA SER A 388 -14.57 6.86 7.71
C SER A 388 -14.48 5.64 8.62
N VAL A 389 -13.55 5.62 9.59
CA VAL A 389 -13.44 4.54 10.58
C VAL A 389 -14.68 4.50 11.49
N GLN A 390 -15.15 5.67 11.95
CA GLN A 390 -16.41 5.76 12.69
C GLN A 390 -17.60 5.25 11.86
N GLN A 391 -17.62 5.58 10.57
CA GLN A 391 -18.69 5.24 9.65
C GLN A 391 -18.70 3.76 9.24
N LEU A 392 -17.71 2.98 9.68
CA LEU A 392 -17.69 1.51 9.57
C LEU A 392 -18.24 0.80 10.82
N LEU A 393 -18.48 1.52 11.93
CA LEU A 393 -18.98 0.92 13.17
C LEU A 393 -20.37 0.29 12.97
N PRO A 394 -20.65 -0.90 13.52
CA PRO A 394 -21.94 -1.53 13.29
C PRO A 394 -23.13 -0.83 13.95
N ILE A 395 -24.30 -0.97 13.34
CA ILE A 395 -25.59 -0.43 13.84
C ILE A 395 -26.48 -1.51 14.48
N TYR A 396 -25.85 -2.58 14.99
CA TYR A 396 -26.52 -3.72 15.65
C TYR A 396 -25.80 -4.12 16.94
N ASP A 397 -26.31 -5.11 17.67
CA ASP A 397 -25.78 -5.54 18.96
C ASP A 397 -24.46 -6.32 18.83
N TYR A 398 -23.32 -5.61 18.70
CA TYR A 398 -21.99 -6.22 18.50
C TYR A 398 -21.08 -6.25 19.75
N LEU A 399 -21.51 -5.72 20.90
CA LEU A 399 -20.79 -5.80 22.18
C LEU A 399 -21.54 -6.71 23.14
N GLN A 400 -20.81 -7.55 23.87
CA GLN A 400 -21.35 -8.45 24.89
C GLN A 400 -20.60 -8.26 26.22
N ASP A 401 -21.33 -8.02 27.32
CA ASP A 401 -20.68 -7.89 28.63
C ASP A 401 -20.23 -9.27 29.13
N LYS A 402 -18.92 -9.45 29.35
CA LYS A 402 -18.33 -10.72 29.80
C LYS A 402 -19.04 -11.31 31.02
N ASP A 403 -19.28 -10.49 32.04
CA ASP A 403 -19.75 -10.97 33.34
C ASP A 403 -21.20 -11.48 33.31
N THR A 404 -22.02 -10.99 32.37
CA THR A 404 -23.44 -11.37 32.25
C THR A 404 -23.74 -12.27 31.06
N GLY A 405 -22.88 -12.25 30.04
CA GLY A 405 -23.12 -12.89 28.74
C GLY A 405 -24.19 -12.21 27.89
N LEU A 406 -24.75 -11.08 28.34
CA LEU A 406 -25.79 -10.35 27.63
C LEU A 406 -25.17 -9.41 26.59
N SER A 407 -25.73 -9.43 25.38
CA SER A 407 -25.44 -8.40 24.38
C SER A 407 -26.02 -7.06 24.84
N ARG A 408 -25.26 -5.99 24.65
CA ARG A 408 -25.77 -4.63 24.83
C ARG A 408 -26.68 -4.29 23.67
N SER A 409 -27.68 -3.45 23.92
CA SER A 409 -28.62 -3.00 22.90
C SER A 409 -28.13 -1.69 22.28
N TYR A 410 -27.75 -1.73 21.00
CA TYR A 410 -27.41 -0.54 20.23
C TYR A 410 -28.60 0.45 20.21
N PRO A 411 -28.39 1.77 20.36
CA PRO A 411 -27.10 2.49 20.48
C PRO A 411 -26.62 2.72 21.93
N ASN A 412 -27.22 2.08 22.95
CA ASN A 412 -26.92 2.39 24.35
C ASN A 412 -25.56 1.80 24.78
N ASN A 413 -24.64 2.65 25.24
CA ASN A 413 -23.26 2.28 25.57
C ASN A 413 -22.47 1.72 24.37
N TYR A 414 -22.62 2.41 23.24
CA TYR A 414 -21.88 2.20 22.00
C TYR A 414 -21.36 3.53 21.46
N PRO A 415 -20.29 3.52 20.66
CA PRO A 415 -20.07 4.57 19.68
C PRO A 415 -21.16 4.49 18.59
N VAL A 416 -21.80 5.62 18.27
CA VAL A 416 -22.93 5.69 17.33
C VAL A 416 -22.44 5.92 15.90
N ASN A 417 -23.11 5.30 14.92
CA ASN A 417 -22.87 5.47 13.49
C ASN A 417 -24.11 6.01 12.77
N GLU A 418 -24.34 7.32 12.89
CA GLU A 418 -25.48 7.99 12.25
C GLU A 418 -25.45 7.86 10.72
N PHE A 419 -24.27 7.68 10.11
CA PHE A 419 -24.15 7.51 8.66
C PHE A 419 -24.80 6.21 8.19
N LEU A 420 -24.43 5.06 8.79
CA LEU A 420 -25.04 3.78 8.44
C LEU A 420 -26.50 3.68 8.89
N GLU A 421 -26.87 4.30 10.03
CA GLU A 421 -28.28 4.39 10.42
C GLU A 421 -29.11 5.04 9.32
N ASN A 422 -28.62 6.15 8.75
CA ASN A 422 -29.30 6.85 7.68
C ASN A 422 -29.36 6.04 6.37
N LEU A 423 -28.28 5.37 5.96
CA LEU A 423 -28.29 4.52 4.75
C LEU A 423 -29.27 3.35 4.87
N ASN A 424 -29.50 2.84 6.08
CA ASN A 424 -30.38 1.70 6.29
C ASN A 424 -31.82 2.10 6.69
N LEU A 425 -32.19 3.37 6.52
CA LEU A 425 -33.60 3.79 6.58
C LEU A 425 -34.36 3.27 5.36
N GLU A 426 -35.57 2.75 5.57
CA GLU A 426 -36.44 2.20 4.52
C GLU A 426 -36.59 3.14 3.30
N ASN A 427 -36.82 4.44 3.53
CA ASN A 427 -36.97 5.42 2.45
C ASN A 427 -35.69 5.62 1.61
N ASN A 428 -34.51 5.39 2.18
CA ASN A 428 -33.24 5.54 1.48
C ASN A 428 -32.91 4.25 0.72
N LEU A 429 -33.12 3.08 1.34
CA LEU A 429 -32.99 1.78 0.67
C LEU A 429 -33.89 1.66 -0.55
N ASN A 430 -35.14 2.14 -0.49
CA ASN A 430 -36.02 2.16 -1.66
C ASN A 430 -35.44 2.95 -2.83
N LYS A 431 -34.67 4.03 -2.58
CA LYS A 431 -33.99 4.77 -3.65
C LYS A 431 -32.86 3.97 -4.30
N LEU A 432 -32.23 3.06 -3.57
CA LEU A 432 -31.23 2.16 -4.12
C LEU A 432 -31.90 1.08 -4.98
N TYR A 433 -32.91 0.39 -4.44
CA TYR A 433 -33.58 -0.75 -5.09
C TYR A 433 -34.41 -0.36 -6.32
N ASP A 434 -35.08 0.81 -6.30
CA ASP A 434 -35.96 1.22 -7.40
C ASP A 434 -35.19 1.76 -8.63
N LYS A 435 -33.87 1.96 -8.52
CA LYS A 435 -33.11 2.81 -9.45
C LYS A 435 -31.95 2.13 -10.16
N VAL A 436 -31.36 1.12 -9.54
CA VAL A 436 -30.09 0.53 -9.97
C VAL A 436 -30.19 -0.97 -9.83
N GLU A 437 -29.67 -1.71 -10.80
CA GLU A 437 -29.51 -3.17 -10.69
C GLU A 437 -28.34 -3.48 -9.75
N ILE A 438 -28.58 -4.34 -8.76
CA ILE A 438 -27.62 -4.62 -7.69
C ILE A 438 -27.13 -6.05 -7.79
N VAL A 439 -25.81 -6.19 -7.91
CA VAL A 439 -25.10 -7.45 -7.72
C VAL A 439 -24.26 -7.35 -6.45
N ASN A 440 -24.51 -8.25 -5.50
CA ASN A 440 -23.77 -8.30 -4.25
C ASN A 440 -22.87 -9.52 -4.19
N ILE A 441 -21.56 -9.32 -4.24
CA ILE A 441 -20.55 -10.37 -4.14
C ILE A 441 -19.86 -10.24 -2.78
N TYR A 442 -19.86 -11.31 -1.99
CA TYR A 442 -19.31 -11.30 -0.63
C TYR A 442 -18.51 -12.56 -0.30
N GLY A 443 -17.59 -12.43 0.66
CA GLY A 443 -16.79 -13.55 1.14
C GLY A 443 -17.51 -14.32 2.26
N GLU A 444 -17.45 -15.65 2.21
CA GLU A 444 -18.02 -16.54 3.22
C GLU A 444 -17.03 -17.65 3.59
N LEU A 445 -16.14 -17.33 4.54
CA LEU A 445 -15.25 -18.29 5.20
C LEU A 445 -15.82 -18.67 6.57
N GLU A 446 -15.72 -19.95 6.92
CA GLU A 446 -16.28 -20.49 8.16
C GLU A 446 -15.56 -19.91 9.39
N ASN A 447 -16.30 -19.28 10.30
CA ASN A 447 -15.78 -18.69 11.55
C ASN A 447 -14.64 -17.65 11.38
N GLU A 448 -14.58 -16.94 10.26
CA GLU A 448 -13.54 -15.94 10.03
C GLU A 448 -14.00 -14.49 10.29
N GLY A 449 -15.30 -14.18 10.24
CA GLY A 449 -15.83 -12.85 10.55
C GLY A 449 -16.06 -12.60 12.04
N ILE A 450 -15.80 -11.38 12.54
CA ILE A 450 -16.14 -11.01 13.93
C ILE A 450 -17.65 -10.76 14.02
N ASP A 451 -18.37 -11.58 14.79
CA ASP A 451 -19.80 -11.41 15.09
C ASP A 451 -20.03 -10.38 16.19
N LYS A 452 -19.30 -10.56 17.30
CA LYS A 452 -19.39 -9.78 18.54
C LYS A 452 -18.04 -9.67 19.24
N ILE A 453 -17.91 -8.64 20.07
CA ILE A 453 -16.76 -8.43 20.94
C ILE A 453 -17.23 -8.54 22.38
N ARG A 454 -16.69 -9.52 23.10
CA ARG A 454 -16.92 -9.70 24.53
C ARG A 454 -16.02 -8.74 25.29
N VAL A 455 -16.64 -7.83 26.03
CA VAL A 455 -15.96 -6.70 26.68
C VAL A 455 -16.02 -6.76 28.19
N VAL A 456 -15.01 -6.16 28.82
CA VAL A 456 -14.93 -5.84 30.25
C VAL A 456 -14.79 -4.32 30.44
N PRO A 457 -15.11 -3.77 31.62
CA PRO A 457 -14.82 -2.37 31.90
C PRO A 457 -13.33 -2.06 31.74
N ARG A 458 -13.00 -0.96 31.05
CA ARG A 458 -11.61 -0.52 30.90
C ARG A 458 -10.97 -0.23 32.26
N LYS A 459 -9.68 -0.46 32.36
CA LYS A 459 -8.86 -0.03 33.51
C LYS A 459 -8.56 1.47 33.42
N PRO A 460 -8.36 2.17 34.55
CA PRO A 460 -7.98 3.58 34.52
C PRO A 460 -6.70 3.87 33.72
N SER A 461 -5.75 2.94 33.69
CA SER A 461 -4.51 3.05 32.91
C SER A 461 -4.69 2.92 31.41
N GLN A 462 -5.86 2.47 30.95
CA GLN A 462 -6.20 2.36 29.54
C GLN A 462 -6.89 3.63 29.01
N ALA A 463 -7.28 4.57 29.86
CA ALA A 463 -7.88 5.82 29.39
C ALA A 463 -6.86 6.63 28.56
N PRO A 464 -7.25 7.23 27.43
CA PRO A 464 -8.62 7.42 26.94
C PRO A 464 -9.24 6.26 26.13
N LEU A 465 -8.50 5.19 25.85
CA LEU A 465 -8.94 4.04 25.05
C LEU A 465 -10.15 3.31 25.67
N TRP A 466 -10.87 2.55 24.84
CA TRP A 466 -11.88 1.58 25.23
C TRP A 466 -13.01 2.16 26.10
N GLU A 467 -13.50 3.35 25.75
CA GLU A 467 -14.58 4.05 26.47
C GLU A 467 -15.81 3.16 26.66
N TYR A 468 -16.17 2.40 25.62
CA TYR A 468 -17.31 1.48 25.65
C TYR A 468 -16.94 0.05 26.04
N GLY A 469 -15.70 -0.23 26.42
CA GLY A 469 -15.28 -1.52 26.96
C GLY A 469 -14.08 -2.12 26.24
N TYR A 470 -13.21 -2.75 27.02
CA TYR A 470 -12.00 -3.40 26.53
C TYR A 470 -12.30 -4.85 26.15
N PRO A 471 -11.88 -5.35 24.97
CA PRO A 471 -12.08 -6.75 24.61
C PRO A 471 -11.38 -7.66 25.62
N GLU A 472 -12.10 -8.69 26.07
CA GLU A 472 -11.62 -9.57 27.11
C GLU A 472 -10.30 -10.24 26.68
N ASN A 473 -9.25 -10.13 27.53
CA ASN A 473 -7.95 -10.76 27.28
C ASN A 473 -7.28 -10.36 25.95
N TYR A 474 -7.63 -9.21 25.37
CA TYR A 474 -7.16 -8.82 24.03
C TYR A 474 -5.63 -8.88 23.86
N GLY A 475 -4.89 -8.30 24.82
CA GLY A 475 -3.42 -8.31 24.83
C GLY A 475 -2.74 -9.66 25.14
N TRP A 476 -3.48 -10.77 25.21
CA TRP A 476 -2.91 -12.11 25.37
C TRP A 476 -2.81 -12.78 24.00
N TRP A 477 -1.63 -13.32 23.68
CA TRP A 477 -1.42 -14.03 22.42
C TRP A 477 -2.16 -15.37 22.33
N ILE A 478 -2.64 -15.92 23.46
CA ILE A 478 -3.40 -17.17 23.56
C ILE A 478 -4.88 -16.87 23.83
N GLY A 479 -5.77 -17.58 23.13
CA GLY A 479 -7.22 -17.52 23.30
C GLY A 479 -7.92 -16.76 22.19
N ASP A 480 -9.21 -16.51 22.37
CA ASP A 480 -10.05 -15.83 21.37
C ASP A 480 -9.94 -14.29 21.40
N ARG A 481 -9.12 -13.74 22.32
CA ARG A 481 -8.93 -12.28 22.52
C ARG A 481 -10.25 -11.52 22.73
N GLY A 482 -11.29 -12.20 23.22
CA GLY A 482 -12.61 -11.62 23.40
C GLY A 482 -13.39 -11.43 22.09
N LEU A 483 -12.90 -11.97 20.97
CA LEU A 483 -13.55 -11.93 19.66
C LEU A 483 -14.43 -13.18 19.52
N ILE A 484 -15.71 -12.97 19.26
CA ILE A 484 -16.67 -14.04 18.97
C ILE A 484 -16.83 -14.07 17.46
N MET A 485 -16.42 -15.18 16.86
CA MET A 485 -16.40 -15.35 15.41
C MET A 485 -17.71 -15.93 14.87
N ALA A 486 -17.99 -15.66 13.60
CA ALA A 486 -19.03 -16.25 12.76
C ALA A 486 -18.54 -16.25 11.30
N ASP A 487 -19.35 -16.74 10.37
CA ASP A 487 -18.98 -16.75 8.97
C ASP A 487 -18.84 -15.33 8.42
N GLY A 488 -17.86 -15.13 7.54
CA GLY A 488 -17.55 -13.84 6.95
C GLY A 488 -16.23 -13.85 6.19
N ASP A 489 -15.75 -12.68 5.80
CA ASP A 489 -14.56 -12.51 4.98
C ASP A 489 -13.32 -12.04 5.78
N GLU A 490 -13.30 -12.30 7.09
CA GLU A 490 -12.35 -11.79 8.10
C GLU A 490 -12.52 -10.32 8.50
N THR A 491 -13.19 -9.52 7.70
CA THR A 491 -13.46 -8.11 8.02
C THR A 491 -14.95 -7.88 8.26
N VAL A 492 -15.80 -8.43 7.41
CA VAL A 492 -17.24 -8.24 7.37
C VAL A 492 -17.90 -9.59 7.66
N PRO A 493 -18.70 -9.71 8.74
CA PRO A 493 -19.48 -10.92 8.97
C PRO A 493 -20.60 -11.02 7.92
N VAL A 494 -20.98 -12.23 7.50
CA VAL A 494 -22.00 -12.46 6.45
C VAL A 494 -23.27 -11.68 6.72
N LYS A 495 -23.75 -11.65 7.98
CA LYS A 495 -24.95 -10.90 8.38
C LYS A 495 -24.92 -9.41 8.00
N SER A 496 -23.73 -8.83 7.88
CA SER A 496 -23.55 -7.44 7.45
C SER A 496 -23.40 -7.33 5.94
N ALA A 497 -22.74 -8.29 5.30
CA ALA A 497 -22.58 -8.34 3.86
C ALA A 497 -23.91 -8.57 3.11
N ILE A 498 -24.87 -9.27 3.69
CA ILE A 498 -26.18 -9.58 3.07
C ILE A 498 -27.33 -8.72 3.60
N ALA A 499 -27.04 -7.61 4.27
CA ALA A 499 -28.06 -6.83 4.98
C ALA A 499 -28.96 -5.98 4.06
N ILE A 500 -28.68 -5.93 2.76
CA ILE A 500 -29.52 -5.28 1.74
C ILE A 500 -30.10 -6.31 0.78
N GLU A 501 -31.17 -5.94 0.09
CA GLU A 501 -31.70 -6.71 -1.04
C GLU A 501 -30.82 -6.46 -2.29
N ALA A 502 -30.62 -7.50 -3.09
CA ALA A 502 -29.88 -7.45 -4.34
C ALA A 502 -30.57 -8.34 -5.39
N ASP A 503 -30.52 -7.93 -6.66
CA ASP A 503 -31.07 -8.70 -7.79
C ASP A 503 -30.30 -10.01 -7.99
N LYS A 504 -29.00 -9.98 -7.74
CA LYS A 504 -28.11 -11.16 -7.72
C LYS A 504 -27.20 -11.10 -6.50
N SER A 505 -27.06 -12.21 -5.80
CA SER A 505 -26.08 -12.38 -4.71
C SER A 505 -25.17 -13.57 -5.01
N VAL A 506 -23.86 -13.39 -4.75
CA VAL A 506 -22.84 -14.41 -4.98
C VAL A 506 -21.93 -14.49 -3.74
N ASP A 507 -21.89 -15.65 -3.11
CA ASP A 507 -20.90 -15.98 -2.08
C ASP A 507 -19.65 -16.61 -2.71
N LEU A 508 -18.48 -16.22 -2.22
CA LEU A 508 -17.19 -16.84 -2.56
C LEU A 508 -16.46 -17.22 -1.27
N PRO A 509 -15.85 -18.41 -1.15
CA PRO A 509 -15.12 -18.84 0.04
C PRO A 509 -13.70 -18.23 0.07
N ILE A 510 -13.63 -16.89 0.07
CA ILE A 510 -12.42 -16.09 -0.07
C ILE A 510 -12.44 -14.96 0.97
N ASP A 511 -11.27 -14.56 1.45
CA ASP A 511 -11.13 -13.42 2.35
C ASP A 511 -11.43 -12.06 1.69
N HIS A 512 -11.56 -11.04 2.53
CA HIS A 512 -11.93 -9.68 2.13
C HIS A 512 -11.04 -9.09 1.02
N LYS A 513 -9.71 -9.27 1.11
CA LYS A 513 -8.77 -8.64 0.19
C LYS A 513 -8.76 -9.39 -1.15
N ASN A 514 -8.65 -10.71 -1.08
CA ASN A 514 -8.57 -11.58 -2.26
C ASN A 514 -9.88 -11.59 -3.06
N LEU A 515 -11.03 -11.29 -2.44
CA LEU A 515 -12.33 -11.21 -3.12
C LEU A 515 -12.29 -10.27 -4.34
N VAL A 516 -11.53 -9.18 -4.30
CA VAL A 516 -11.44 -8.23 -5.43
C VAL A 516 -10.94 -8.91 -6.70
N SER A 517 -9.83 -9.65 -6.62
CA SER A 517 -9.27 -10.36 -7.77
C SER A 517 -10.11 -11.59 -8.12
N TYR A 518 -10.53 -12.37 -7.12
CA TYR A 518 -11.28 -13.61 -7.30
C TYR A 518 -12.72 -13.42 -7.84
N SER A 519 -13.29 -12.23 -7.68
CA SER A 519 -14.60 -11.89 -8.25
C SER A 519 -14.53 -11.47 -9.73
N SER A 520 -13.35 -11.42 -10.36
CA SER A 520 -13.18 -10.94 -11.74
C SER A 520 -14.15 -11.59 -12.74
N SER A 521 -14.32 -12.91 -12.68
CA SER A 521 -15.27 -13.63 -13.55
C SER A 521 -16.69 -13.14 -13.33
N GLU A 522 -17.17 -13.10 -12.08
CA GLU A 522 -18.53 -12.67 -11.77
C GLU A 522 -18.80 -11.19 -12.08
N VAL A 523 -17.81 -10.32 -11.86
CA VAL A 523 -17.89 -8.90 -12.22
C VAL A 523 -18.06 -8.76 -13.73
N ILE A 524 -17.21 -9.40 -14.53
CA ILE A 524 -17.23 -9.26 -15.98
C ILE A 524 -18.45 -9.97 -16.59
N ASP A 525 -18.82 -11.13 -16.05
CA ASP A 525 -20.03 -11.85 -16.43
C ASP A 525 -21.27 -10.97 -16.26
N THR A 526 -21.34 -10.24 -15.14
CA THR A 526 -22.43 -9.31 -14.84
C THR A 526 -22.42 -8.14 -15.83
N LEU A 527 -21.26 -7.49 -16.01
CA LEU A 527 -21.15 -6.32 -16.89
C LEU A 527 -21.42 -6.61 -18.38
N LEU A 528 -21.18 -7.84 -18.84
CA LEU A 528 -21.29 -8.21 -20.25
C LEU A 528 -22.44 -9.20 -20.56
N ASP A 529 -23.17 -9.66 -19.54
CA ASP A 529 -24.10 -10.80 -19.62
C ASP A 529 -23.49 -12.01 -20.36
N LYS A 530 -22.21 -12.28 -20.08
CA LYS A 530 -21.42 -13.29 -20.80
C LYS A 530 -20.50 -14.03 -19.85
N ARG A 531 -20.71 -15.36 -19.75
CA ARG A 531 -19.87 -16.29 -19.00
C ARG A 531 -18.41 -16.29 -19.47
N ILE A 532 -17.49 -15.97 -18.56
CA ILE A 532 -16.04 -15.94 -18.75
C ILE A 532 -15.36 -16.58 -17.54
N ASP A 533 -14.63 -17.66 -17.78
CA ASP A 533 -13.81 -18.29 -16.74
C ASP A 533 -12.41 -17.67 -16.72
N ILE A 534 -12.08 -16.95 -15.65
CA ILE A 534 -10.78 -16.30 -15.44
C ILE A 534 -9.99 -17.06 -14.36
N THR A 535 -8.72 -17.34 -14.65
CA THR A 535 -7.78 -17.84 -13.65
C THR A 535 -7.09 -16.67 -12.97
N VAL A 536 -7.25 -16.56 -11.66
CA VAL A 536 -6.73 -15.49 -10.80
C VAL A 536 -5.40 -15.96 -10.20
N GLN A 537 -4.51 -15.01 -9.85
CA GLN A 537 -3.23 -15.31 -9.21
C GLN A 537 -3.32 -14.90 -7.74
N ASP A 538 -2.76 -15.74 -6.86
CA ASP A 538 -2.72 -15.44 -5.44
C ASP A 538 -1.90 -14.17 -5.17
N GLN A 539 -2.37 -13.38 -4.22
CA GLN A 539 -1.62 -12.23 -3.72
C GLN A 539 -0.42 -12.72 -2.90
N PRO A 540 0.66 -11.92 -2.80
CA PRO A 540 1.77 -12.24 -1.92
C PRO A 540 1.30 -12.40 -0.46
N GLU A 541 1.85 -13.38 0.25
CA GLU A 541 1.63 -13.57 1.70
C GLU A 541 2.90 -13.23 2.51
N GLU A 542 4.04 -13.09 1.85
CA GLU A 542 5.33 -12.77 2.49
C GLU A 542 5.82 -11.38 2.09
N TYR A 543 6.32 -10.61 3.06
CA TYR A 543 6.71 -9.21 2.88
C TYR A 543 7.95 -8.85 3.70
N ILE A 544 8.89 -8.11 3.08
CA ILE A 544 9.80 -7.23 3.82
C ILE A 544 9.28 -5.79 3.72
N ILE A 545 9.17 -5.11 4.85
CA ILE A 545 8.74 -3.72 4.96
C ILE A 545 9.84 -2.92 5.63
N ILE A 546 10.43 -1.97 4.90
CA ILE A 546 11.49 -1.09 5.39
C ILE A 546 10.90 0.31 5.54
N GLN A 547 10.97 0.87 6.75
CA GLN A 547 10.45 2.19 7.07
C GLN A 547 11.57 3.09 7.57
N VAL A 548 11.57 4.34 7.11
CA VAL A 548 12.47 5.36 7.60
C VAL A 548 11.68 6.50 8.22
N TYR A 549 12.14 6.95 9.38
CA TYR A 549 11.64 8.13 10.06
C TYR A 549 12.67 9.25 9.88
N SER A 550 12.29 10.30 9.12
CA SER A 550 13.08 11.47 8.72
C SER A 550 13.97 12.04 9.84
N PRO A 551 15.11 12.67 9.51
CA PRO A 551 15.41 13.35 8.23
C PRO A 551 16.47 12.67 7.34
N VAL A 552 16.25 11.41 6.95
CA VAL A 552 17.06 10.74 5.91
C VAL A 552 16.16 10.26 4.77
N ASP A 553 16.70 10.29 3.56
CA ASP A 553 16.16 9.53 2.41
C ASP A 553 16.82 8.14 2.39
N PHE A 554 16.22 7.16 1.71
CA PHE A 554 16.84 5.83 1.61
C PHE A 554 16.65 5.11 0.27
N LEU A 555 17.52 4.12 0.07
CA LEU A 555 17.54 3.20 -1.04
C LEU A 555 17.78 1.78 -0.54
N VAL A 556 17.03 0.83 -1.07
CA VAL A 556 17.21 -0.60 -0.83
C VAL A 556 17.79 -1.27 -2.07
N ILE A 557 18.75 -2.16 -1.90
CA ILE A 557 19.33 -2.99 -2.95
C ILE A 557 19.07 -4.45 -2.56
N ALA A 558 18.23 -5.11 -3.36
CA ALA A 558 17.86 -6.52 -3.15
C ALA A 558 19.00 -7.48 -3.57
N PRO A 559 18.96 -8.78 -3.17
CA PRO A 559 19.99 -9.76 -3.51
C PRO A 559 20.26 -9.93 -5.02
N ASP A 560 19.26 -9.66 -5.86
CA ASP A 560 19.37 -9.68 -7.32
C ASP A 560 19.91 -8.36 -7.92
N ASN A 561 20.44 -7.46 -7.08
CA ASN A 561 20.91 -6.11 -7.38
C ASN A 561 19.82 -5.14 -7.87
N LYS A 562 18.53 -5.48 -7.72
CA LYS A 562 17.47 -4.50 -7.99
C LYS A 562 17.47 -3.44 -6.89
N ARG A 563 17.61 -2.18 -7.32
CA ARG A 563 17.44 -0.99 -6.50
C ARG A 563 15.94 -0.64 -6.37
N ILE A 564 15.48 -0.35 -5.16
CA ILE A 564 14.12 -0.01 -4.76
C ILE A 564 14.20 1.21 -3.80
N GLY A 565 13.37 2.24 -3.98
CA GLY A 565 13.49 3.51 -3.22
C GLY A 565 14.18 4.63 -4.01
N LYS A 566 14.62 5.69 -3.33
CA LYS A 566 15.21 6.89 -3.97
C LYS A 566 16.57 6.56 -4.60
N ASP A 567 16.63 6.38 -5.93
CA ASP A 567 17.91 6.47 -6.64
C ASP A 567 18.43 7.89 -6.38
N PHE A 568 19.53 8.04 -5.63
CA PHE A 568 20.15 9.32 -5.20
C PHE A 568 20.53 10.29 -6.34
N GLU A 569 20.13 9.97 -7.58
CA GLU A 569 20.19 10.83 -8.75
C GLU A 569 18.90 10.93 -9.56
N HIS A 570 17.82 10.14 -9.38
CA HIS A 570 16.46 10.32 -9.97
C HIS A 570 15.55 9.09 -9.70
N SER A 571 14.96 9.03 -8.50
CA SER A 571 13.54 8.72 -8.25
C SER A 571 13.32 8.05 -6.92
N GLY A 572 12.49 8.65 -6.10
CA GLY A 572 11.62 7.92 -5.21
C GLY A 572 10.48 8.82 -4.82
N PHE A 573 9.51 8.21 -4.17
CA PHE A 573 8.23 8.81 -3.86
C PHE A 573 8.44 10.06 -2.99
N ASP A 574 7.91 11.20 -3.42
CA ASP A 574 7.71 12.39 -2.58
C ASP A 574 6.41 12.16 -1.80
N ALA A 575 6.41 11.12 -0.96
CA ALA A 575 5.31 10.74 -0.10
C ALA A 575 5.61 11.20 1.33
N GLU A 576 4.59 11.65 2.06
CA GLU A 576 4.75 12.12 3.45
C GLU A 576 5.36 11.03 4.36
N ALA A 577 5.11 9.74 4.04
CA ALA A 577 5.73 8.58 4.66
C ALA A 577 6.64 7.83 3.69
N GLU A 578 7.91 7.63 4.07
CA GLU A 578 8.86 6.89 3.26
C GLU A 578 9.01 5.44 3.76
N PHE A 579 8.59 4.49 2.93
CA PHE A 579 8.73 3.07 3.18
C PHE A 579 8.88 2.30 1.86
N VAL A 580 9.37 1.07 1.96
CA VAL A 580 9.50 0.12 0.85
C VAL A 580 8.85 -1.19 1.29
N VAL A 581 7.91 -1.68 0.49
CA VAL A 581 7.32 -3.02 0.64
C VAL A 581 7.88 -3.91 -0.46
N ILE A 582 8.45 -5.04 -0.06
CA ILE A 582 9.03 -6.06 -0.95
C ILE A 582 8.21 -7.34 -0.76
N PRO A 583 7.21 -7.59 -1.61
CA PRO A 583 6.47 -8.85 -1.58
C PRO A 583 7.36 -10.00 -2.07
N ASN A 584 7.13 -11.20 -1.53
CA ASN A 584 7.87 -12.43 -1.84
C ASN A 584 9.39 -12.20 -1.84
N PRO A 585 9.97 -11.78 -0.69
CA PRO A 585 11.37 -11.40 -0.62
C PRO A 585 12.29 -12.56 -1.00
N LEU A 586 13.30 -12.27 -1.83
CA LEU A 586 14.37 -13.22 -2.16
C LEU A 586 15.22 -13.53 -0.92
N GLU A 587 15.62 -14.79 -0.77
CA GLU A 587 16.70 -15.17 0.16
C GLU A 587 18.00 -14.45 -0.21
N GLY A 588 18.70 -13.88 0.78
CA GLY A 588 20.00 -13.25 0.59
C GLY A 588 20.17 -11.98 1.41
N GLU A 589 21.21 -11.20 1.07
CA GLU A 589 21.53 -9.94 1.73
C GLU A 589 20.88 -8.76 1.01
N TYR A 590 20.08 -7.99 1.74
CA TYR A 590 19.59 -6.70 1.28
C TYR A 590 20.47 -5.60 1.89
N GLN A 591 20.87 -4.64 1.05
CA GLN A 591 21.59 -3.46 1.49
C GLN A 591 20.62 -2.27 1.57
N VAL A 592 20.58 -1.58 2.70
CA VAL A 592 19.84 -0.33 2.87
C VAL A 592 20.84 0.81 2.98
N GLN A 593 20.73 1.80 2.09
CA GLN A 593 21.54 3.01 2.11
C GLN A 593 20.66 4.17 2.56
N THR A 594 21.07 4.92 3.57
CA THR A 594 20.39 6.14 4.00
C THR A 594 21.26 7.37 3.74
N ILE A 595 20.68 8.49 3.29
CA ILE A 595 21.39 9.75 3.12
C ILE A 595 20.79 10.84 4.01
N GLY A 596 21.64 11.53 4.77
CA GLY A 596 21.19 12.62 5.63
C GLY A 596 20.72 13.85 4.85
N LEU A 597 19.51 14.33 5.13
CA LEU A 597 18.96 15.55 4.51
C LEU A 597 19.23 16.80 5.34
N GLU A 598 19.01 16.70 6.66
CA GLU A 598 19.24 17.78 7.63
C GLU A 598 19.70 17.22 8.98
N GLN A 599 20.15 18.09 9.88
CA GLN A 599 20.52 17.67 11.22
C GLN A 599 19.28 17.23 12.00
N GLY A 600 19.40 16.10 12.71
CA GLY A 600 18.33 15.54 13.51
C GLY A 600 18.68 14.12 13.92
N SER A 601 17.69 13.36 14.38
CA SER A 601 17.79 11.92 14.62
C SER A 601 16.86 11.18 13.68
N TYR A 602 17.27 10.02 13.20
CA TYR A 602 16.43 9.17 12.36
C TYR A 602 16.29 7.77 12.97
N GLN A 603 15.26 7.05 12.53
CA GLN A 603 15.04 5.64 12.85
C GLN A 603 14.83 4.87 11.55
N LEU A 604 15.46 3.69 11.44
CA LEU A 604 15.30 2.73 10.36
C LEU A 604 14.72 1.45 10.95
N ASP A 605 13.53 1.07 10.49
CA ASP A 605 12.86 -0.17 10.88
C ASP A 605 12.79 -1.12 9.68
N VAL A 606 13.10 -2.39 9.91
CA VAL A 606 12.96 -3.48 8.94
C VAL A 606 12.09 -4.56 9.54
N ASN A 607 10.96 -4.84 8.90
CA ASN A 607 9.98 -5.83 9.33
C ASN A 607 9.87 -6.93 8.28
N TYR A 608 9.87 -8.18 8.71
CA TYR A 608 9.49 -9.34 7.92
C TYR A 608 8.13 -9.82 8.42
N ILE A 609 7.20 -10.07 7.50
CA ILE A 609 5.86 -10.57 7.82
C ILE A 609 5.49 -11.66 6.81
N ASP A 610 5.11 -12.83 7.32
CA ASP A 610 4.44 -13.90 6.59
C ASP A 610 3.01 -14.03 7.17
N THR A 611 2.03 -13.65 6.36
CA THR A 611 0.62 -13.59 6.75
C THR A 611 -0.08 -14.95 6.71
N GLU A 612 0.44 -15.93 5.98
CA GLU A 612 -0.10 -17.28 5.92
C GLU A 612 0.34 -18.10 7.16
N GLN A 613 1.64 -18.03 7.50
CA GLN A 613 2.20 -18.77 8.62
C GLN A 613 2.10 -18.04 9.97
N GLU A 614 1.61 -16.79 9.96
CA GLU A 614 1.59 -15.89 11.11
C GLU A 614 2.99 -15.76 11.77
N ILE A 615 4.01 -15.49 10.95
CA ILE A 615 5.39 -15.24 11.38
C ILE A 615 5.74 -13.76 11.18
N GLY A 616 6.31 -13.14 12.22
CA GLY A 616 6.77 -11.76 12.17
C GLY A 616 8.12 -11.59 12.86
N ALA A 617 8.99 -10.77 12.28
CA ALA A 617 10.27 -10.37 12.88
C ALA A 617 10.57 -8.91 12.56
N SER A 618 11.18 -8.19 13.51
CA SER A 618 11.45 -6.76 13.38
C SER A 618 12.85 -6.41 13.87
N GLN A 619 13.51 -5.51 13.17
CA GLN A 619 14.79 -4.91 13.53
C GLN A 619 14.68 -3.39 13.46
N SER A 620 15.30 -2.70 14.41
CA SER A 620 15.26 -1.24 14.49
C SER A 620 16.64 -0.68 14.77
N PHE A 621 16.98 0.41 14.10
CA PHE A 621 18.20 1.18 14.34
C PHE A 621 17.88 2.67 14.46
N SER A 622 18.58 3.38 15.33
CA SER A 622 18.43 4.84 15.47
C SER A 622 19.78 5.51 15.65
N ALA A 623 19.99 6.62 14.94
CA ALA A 623 21.21 7.40 15.00
C ALA A 623 20.96 8.89 14.69
N ASP A 624 21.97 9.71 14.94
CA ASP A 624 21.98 11.11 14.53
C ASP A 624 22.32 11.23 13.04
N VAL A 625 21.69 12.21 12.39
CA VAL A 625 21.86 12.48 10.96
C VAL A 625 22.99 13.47 10.73
N ILE A 626 23.94 13.07 9.89
CA ILE A 626 24.93 13.97 9.31
C ILE A 626 24.50 14.31 7.88
N PRO A 627 24.22 15.59 7.56
CA PRO A 627 23.77 15.98 6.22
C PRO A 627 24.75 15.55 5.11
N ASN A 628 24.20 14.96 4.04
CA ASN A 628 24.89 14.39 2.88
C ASN A 628 25.81 13.19 3.16
N ARG A 629 25.84 12.65 4.40
CA ARG A 629 26.52 11.38 4.69
C ARG A 629 25.63 10.24 4.19
N ILE A 630 26.25 9.26 3.53
CA ILE A 630 25.59 8.01 3.13
C ILE A 630 26.03 6.93 4.12
N ASP A 631 25.04 6.31 4.73
CA ASP A 631 25.20 5.23 5.70
C ASP A 631 24.66 3.93 5.09
N ASN A 632 25.41 2.84 5.24
CA ASN A 632 25.02 1.54 4.70
C ASN A 632 24.65 0.58 5.83
N PHE A 633 23.62 -0.20 5.59
CA PHE A 633 23.13 -1.25 6.47
C PHE A 633 22.95 -2.53 5.67
N ASN A 634 23.23 -3.66 6.28
CA ASN A 634 22.97 -4.98 5.69
C ASN A 634 21.94 -5.71 6.53
N ILE A 635 20.98 -6.34 5.86
CA ILE A 635 20.00 -7.23 6.47
C ILE A 635 19.98 -8.55 5.71
N LYS A 636 20.28 -9.64 6.42
CA LYS A 636 20.18 -10.98 5.86
C LYS A 636 18.72 -11.45 5.93
N CYS A 637 18.12 -11.81 4.82
CA CYS A 637 16.80 -12.42 4.73
C CYS A 637 16.93 -13.92 4.42
N ASN A 638 16.17 -14.73 5.14
CA ASN A 638 16.02 -16.16 4.92
C ASN A 638 14.56 -16.59 5.16
N PRO A 639 13.67 -16.44 4.17
CA PRO A 639 12.25 -16.75 4.31
C PRO A 639 11.99 -18.20 4.74
N ASP A 640 12.85 -19.13 4.31
CA ASP A 640 12.78 -20.55 4.64
C ASP A 640 13.12 -20.87 6.12
N ASN A 641 13.58 -19.88 6.90
CA ASN A 641 13.90 -20.04 8.32
C ASN A 641 12.91 -19.28 9.21
N PRO A 642 11.82 -19.94 9.67
CA PRO A 642 10.75 -19.27 10.42
C PRO A 642 11.19 -18.76 11.80
N GLU A 643 12.28 -19.27 12.37
CA GLU A 643 12.81 -18.80 13.67
C GLU A 643 13.61 -17.49 13.55
N GLU A 644 14.21 -17.24 12.39
CA GLU A 644 15.04 -16.06 12.12
C GLU A 644 14.93 -15.71 10.63
N PRO A 645 13.78 -15.18 10.19
CA PRO A 645 13.52 -14.89 8.77
C PRO A 645 14.28 -13.64 8.30
N ILE A 646 14.66 -12.77 9.23
CA ILE A 646 15.63 -11.69 9.04
C ILE A 646 16.67 -11.71 10.17
N GLY A 647 17.93 -11.46 9.83
CA GLY A 647 19.04 -11.33 10.78
C GLY A 647 19.09 -9.96 11.45
N ASP A 648 20.20 -9.64 12.12
CA ASP A 648 20.41 -8.32 12.71
C ASP A 648 20.55 -7.23 11.62
N LEU A 649 20.03 -6.03 11.91
CA LEU A 649 20.24 -4.85 11.09
C LEU A 649 21.62 -4.25 11.41
N ILE A 650 22.62 -4.59 10.59
CA ILE A 650 24.03 -4.29 10.89
C ILE A 650 24.46 -3.03 10.12
N PRO A 651 24.87 -1.94 10.80
CA PRO A 651 25.52 -0.80 10.15
C PRO A 651 26.93 -1.17 9.66
N ASP A 652 27.31 -0.70 8.48
CA ASP A 652 28.66 -0.85 7.91
C ASP A 652 29.62 0.21 8.49
N ASP A 653 29.78 0.19 9.82
CA ASP A 653 30.68 1.07 10.56
C ASP A 653 31.90 0.28 11.04
N THR A 654 33.08 0.73 10.66
CA THR A 654 34.37 0.10 11.03
C THR A 654 35.26 1.03 11.86
N VAL A 655 34.77 2.21 12.22
CA VAL A 655 35.55 3.26 12.89
C VAL A 655 35.18 3.28 14.36
N ALA A 656 36.17 3.10 15.24
CA ALA A 656 35.92 3.19 16.68
C ALA A 656 35.78 4.66 17.16
N PRO A 657 35.02 4.93 18.23
CA PRO A 657 34.88 6.26 18.83
C PRO A 657 36.21 6.89 19.23
N GLU A 658 36.33 8.21 19.10
CA GLU A 658 37.48 8.97 19.60
C GLU A 658 37.28 9.41 21.06
N ILE A 659 38.33 9.24 21.89
CA ILE A 659 38.32 9.62 23.30
C ILE A 659 39.35 10.73 23.55
N ILE A 660 38.92 11.84 24.13
CA ILE A 660 39.78 12.93 24.62
C ILE A 660 39.60 13.05 26.13
N ILE A 661 40.67 12.88 26.91
CA ILE A 661 40.65 13.06 28.36
C ILE A 661 41.34 14.39 28.67
N ASN A 662 40.57 15.36 29.16
CA ASN A 662 41.07 16.68 29.58
C ASN A 662 41.51 16.67 31.05
N SER A 663 40.84 15.86 31.89
CA SER A 663 41.20 15.65 33.29
C SER A 663 40.75 14.25 33.77
N PRO A 664 41.60 13.49 34.48
CA PRO A 664 42.93 13.84 34.99
C PRO A 664 43.98 14.03 33.89
N GLU A 665 44.92 14.95 34.10
CA GLU A 665 46.15 15.10 33.33
C GLU A 665 47.27 14.16 33.84
N GLU A 666 48.22 13.79 32.98
CA GLU A 666 49.44 13.05 33.34
C GLU A 666 50.42 13.94 34.13
N LYS A 667 50.19 14.06 35.45
CA LYS A 667 51.03 14.83 36.38
C LYS A 667 50.97 14.30 37.82
N GLU A 668 51.76 14.91 38.69
CA GLU A 668 51.70 14.67 40.13
C GLU A 668 50.58 15.53 40.76
N TYR A 669 49.71 14.89 41.55
CA TYR A 669 48.67 15.54 42.36
C TYR A 669 48.96 15.34 43.84
N LEU A 670 48.65 16.35 44.65
CA LEU A 670 48.68 16.24 46.10
C LEU A 670 47.53 15.35 46.56
N HIS A 671 47.79 14.45 47.51
CA HIS A 671 46.78 13.58 48.12
C HIS A 671 45.55 14.32 48.71
N SER A 672 45.68 15.62 49.01
CA SER A 672 44.58 16.45 49.49
C SER A 672 43.74 17.11 48.37
N GLU A 673 44.06 16.87 47.09
CA GLU A 673 43.33 17.42 45.95
C GLU A 673 42.11 16.58 45.59
N ILE A 674 41.14 17.24 44.97
CA ILE A 674 39.99 16.63 44.32
C ILE A 674 40.12 16.94 42.83
N ILE A 675 40.22 15.92 41.99
CA ILE A 675 40.41 16.09 40.54
C ILE A 675 39.05 16.02 39.85
N PRO A 676 38.62 17.04 39.07
CA PRO A 676 37.43 16.91 38.24
C PRO A 676 37.66 15.90 37.12
N ILE A 677 36.65 15.13 36.73
CA ILE A 677 36.71 14.30 35.52
C ILE A 677 36.13 15.11 34.37
N ASP A 678 36.93 15.26 33.30
CA ASP A 678 36.55 15.97 32.09
C ASP A 678 37.09 15.20 30.89
N PHE A 679 36.19 14.75 30.02
CA PHE A 679 36.50 14.04 28.79
C PHE A 679 35.45 14.33 27.72
N GLN A 680 35.83 14.12 26.47
CA GLN A 680 34.96 14.18 25.31
C GLN A 680 35.02 12.85 24.56
N ILE A 681 33.88 12.39 24.11
CA ILE A 681 33.75 11.22 23.23
C ILE A 681 33.04 11.70 21.98
N THR A 682 33.61 11.39 20.81
CA THR A 682 33.01 11.68 19.51
C THR A 682 32.98 10.42 18.68
N ASP A 683 31.90 10.23 17.94
CA ASP A 683 31.72 9.14 16.99
C ASP A 683 31.07 9.70 15.72
N ASP A 684 31.65 9.38 14.57
CA ASP A 684 31.29 10.00 13.29
C ASP A 684 30.20 9.21 12.55
N PHE A 685 29.70 8.08 13.08
CA PHE A 685 28.66 7.28 12.44
C PHE A 685 27.59 6.74 13.40
N THR A 686 27.81 5.60 14.04
CA THR A 686 26.75 4.85 14.74
C THR A 686 26.41 5.39 16.13
N GLY A 687 27.26 6.28 16.65
CA GLY A 687 27.16 6.88 17.96
C GLY A 687 27.63 5.91 19.06
N VAL A 688 27.79 6.46 20.26
CA VAL A 688 28.27 5.68 21.42
C VAL A 688 27.18 4.76 21.95
N ALA A 689 27.48 3.47 22.08
CA ALA A 689 26.62 2.48 22.73
C ALA A 689 26.91 2.35 24.23
N THR A 690 28.19 2.20 24.59
CA THR A 690 28.60 2.05 25.99
C THR A 690 29.84 2.88 26.31
N THR A 691 29.91 3.36 27.56
CA THR A 691 31.09 4.05 28.11
C THR A 691 31.37 3.50 29.49
N THR A 692 32.58 2.98 29.70
CA THR A 692 33.04 2.47 30.99
C THR A 692 34.23 3.30 31.45
N ILE A 693 34.13 3.84 32.67
CA ILE A 693 35.21 4.60 33.31
C ILE A 693 35.79 3.76 34.44
N GLN A 694 37.11 3.67 34.51
CA GLN A 694 37.82 2.90 35.53
C GLN A 694 38.91 3.74 36.19
N LEU A 695 39.07 3.55 37.50
CA LEU A 695 40.21 4.02 38.27
C LEU A 695 40.85 2.81 38.97
N ASP A 696 42.12 2.56 38.70
CA ASP A 696 42.88 1.39 39.19
C ASP A 696 42.20 0.05 38.92
N SER A 697 41.68 -0.11 37.70
CA SER A 697 40.95 -1.30 37.22
C SER A 697 39.61 -1.55 37.94
N GLN A 698 39.09 -0.58 38.68
CA GLN A 698 37.76 -0.61 39.29
C GLN A 698 36.84 0.40 38.61
N GLU A 699 35.59 0.03 38.39
CA GLU A 699 34.58 0.93 37.82
C GLU A 699 34.42 2.19 38.67
N PHE A 700 34.34 3.35 38.02
CA PHE A 700 34.27 4.66 38.66
C PHE A 700 33.08 5.46 38.13
N LEU A 701 32.18 5.87 39.02
CA LEU A 701 30.91 6.52 38.66
C LEU A 701 30.81 7.99 39.10
N ASP A 702 31.74 8.48 39.91
CA ASP A 702 31.73 9.86 40.36
C ASP A 702 32.27 10.80 39.27
N ASN A 703 31.91 12.08 39.33
CA ASN A 703 32.38 13.12 38.39
C ASN A 703 33.69 13.79 38.83
N GLN A 704 34.26 13.36 39.95
CA GLN A 704 35.50 13.86 40.51
C GLN A 704 36.18 12.78 41.35
N ILE A 705 37.50 12.79 41.39
CA ILE A 705 38.32 11.86 42.17
C ILE A 705 38.79 12.58 43.44
N ASP A 706 38.21 12.25 44.60
CA ASP A 706 38.73 12.71 45.90
C ASP A 706 39.93 11.85 46.30
N LEU A 707 41.13 12.36 46.05
CA LEU A 707 42.38 11.63 46.25
C LEU A 707 42.64 11.27 47.71
N PHE A 708 41.90 11.87 48.66
CA PHE A 708 41.97 11.57 50.08
C PHE A 708 41.67 10.09 50.40
N PHE A 709 40.93 9.39 49.54
CA PHE A 709 40.56 7.99 49.72
C PHE A 709 41.47 7.00 48.99
N TYR A 710 42.51 7.47 48.29
CA TYR A 710 43.41 6.65 47.48
C TYR A 710 44.81 6.60 48.08
N HIS A 711 45.53 5.51 47.81
CA HIS A 711 46.90 5.35 48.29
C HIS A 711 47.88 6.31 47.58
N LEU A 712 49.08 6.47 48.12
CA LEU A 712 50.13 7.23 47.44
C LEU A 712 50.83 6.35 46.40
N GLY A 713 51.08 6.88 45.22
CA GLY A 713 51.72 6.11 44.15
C GLY A 713 51.17 6.45 42.77
N GLU A 714 51.39 5.54 41.83
CA GLU A 714 50.87 5.63 40.47
C GLU A 714 49.43 5.10 40.44
N HIS A 715 48.57 5.84 39.76
CA HIS A 715 47.17 5.51 39.53
C HIS A 715 46.86 5.56 38.04
N ILE A 716 45.93 4.72 37.60
CA ILE A 716 45.53 4.63 36.20
C ILE A 716 44.06 5.00 36.09
N PHE A 717 43.77 6.06 35.35
CA PHE A 717 42.42 6.42 34.92
C PHE A 717 42.21 5.95 33.48
N LYS A 718 41.19 5.14 33.24
CA LYS A 718 40.93 4.54 31.92
C LYS A 718 39.48 4.77 31.51
N ILE A 719 39.28 5.13 30.25
CA ILE A 719 37.97 5.17 29.60
C ILE A 719 37.97 4.12 28.49
N GLN A 720 36.94 3.29 28.44
CA GLN A 720 36.64 2.35 27.36
C GLN A 720 35.29 2.72 26.76
N VAL A 721 35.21 2.80 25.43
CA VAL A 721 33.99 3.18 24.71
C VAL A 721 33.74 2.14 23.61
N GLN A 722 32.48 1.79 23.41
CA GLN A 722 32.03 0.99 22.28
C GLN A 722 30.91 1.74 21.55
N ASP A 723 30.94 1.78 20.22
CA ASP A 723 29.87 2.31 19.37
C ASP A 723 28.73 1.28 19.17
N LYS A 724 27.68 1.63 18.42
CA LYS A 724 26.57 0.71 18.14
C LYS A 724 26.88 -0.37 17.10
N ALA A 725 27.97 -0.25 16.34
CA ALA A 725 28.47 -1.31 15.46
C ALA A 725 29.40 -2.31 16.16
N GLY A 726 29.75 -2.03 17.42
CA GLY A 726 30.63 -2.87 18.23
C GLY A 726 32.11 -2.48 18.16
N ASN A 727 32.51 -1.45 17.42
CA ASN A 727 33.90 -0.98 17.42
C ASN A 727 34.22 -0.34 18.76
N SER A 728 35.40 -0.64 19.29
CA SER A 728 35.80 -0.24 20.64
C SER A 728 37.11 0.53 20.63
N SER A 729 37.19 1.56 21.47
CA SER A 729 38.40 2.31 21.74
C SER A 729 38.64 2.42 23.24
N GLU A 730 39.90 2.63 23.62
CA GLU A 730 40.25 2.88 25.01
C GLU A 730 41.36 3.91 25.12
N LYS A 731 41.33 4.69 26.20
CA LYS A 731 42.35 5.67 26.53
C LYS A 731 42.67 5.64 28.01
N GLU A 732 43.95 5.61 28.32
CA GLU A 732 44.45 5.63 29.70
C GLU A 732 45.28 6.89 29.97
N ILE A 733 45.12 7.46 31.16
CA ILE A 733 46.00 8.48 31.73
C ILE A 733 46.59 7.93 33.02
N LYS A 734 47.91 8.07 33.15
CA LYS A 734 48.64 7.74 34.38
C LYS A 734 48.90 9.02 35.15
N PHE A 735 48.52 9.05 36.40
CA PHE A 735 48.84 10.16 37.29
C PHE A 735 49.41 9.63 38.59
N LYS A 736 50.05 10.52 39.36
CA LYS A 736 50.72 10.11 40.59
C LYS A 736 50.23 10.91 41.77
N ILE A 737 49.78 10.22 42.80
CA ILE A 737 49.38 10.85 44.06
C ILE A 737 50.60 10.95 44.97
N ILE A 738 50.92 12.17 45.38
CA ILE A 738 52.08 12.49 46.21
C ILE A 738 51.65 13.15 47.53
N ALA A 739 52.46 12.98 48.58
CA ALA A 739 52.27 13.67 49.84
C ALA A 739 53.35 14.74 50.06
N THR A 740 52.93 15.93 50.47
CA THR A 740 53.78 17.03 50.92
C THR A 740 53.46 17.38 52.37
N ILE A 741 54.31 18.20 53.01
CA ILE A 741 54.01 18.70 54.35
C ILE A 741 52.68 19.47 54.37
N GLU A 742 52.34 20.14 53.27
CA GLU A 742 51.10 20.90 53.11
C GLU A 742 49.88 19.99 52.95
N SER A 743 49.94 18.98 52.07
CA SER A 743 48.86 18.00 51.93
C SER A 743 48.61 17.25 53.24
N LEU A 744 49.67 16.86 53.96
CA LEU A 744 49.55 16.21 55.26
C LEU A 744 48.85 17.09 56.30
N ILE A 745 49.06 18.41 56.28
CA ILE A 745 48.33 19.34 57.15
C ILE A 745 46.85 19.42 56.75
N SER A 746 46.56 19.48 55.44
CA SER A 746 45.18 19.46 54.92
C SER A 746 44.46 18.17 55.31
N ASP A 747 45.12 17.03 55.20
CA ASP A 747 44.51 15.73 55.49
C ASP A 747 44.29 15.50 56.99
N ILE A 748 45.13 16.05 57.87
CA ILE A 748 44.82 16.07 59.32
C ILE A 748 43.50 16.83 59.57
N LYS A 749 43.24 17.91 58.83
CA LYS A 749 41.96 18.64 58.96
C LYS A 749 40.81 17.81 58.40
N ARG A 750 41.00 17.17 57.24
CA ARG A 750 39.99 16.30 56.61
C ARG A 750 39.65 15.10 57.50
N CYS A 751 40.63 14.39 58.04
CA CYS A 751 40.41 13.33 59.04
C CYS A 751 39.61 13.79 60.27
N TYR A 752 39.72 15.07 60.68
CA TYR A 752 38.86 15.60 61.74
C TYR A 752 37.43 15.84 61.27
N GLN A 753 37.25 16.38 60.07
CA GLN A 753 35.93 16.59 59.47
C GLN A 753 35.18 15.27 59.27
N GLU A 754 35.87 14.21 58.83
CA GLU A 754 35.33 12.85 58.70
C GLU A 754 35.08 12.15 60.05
N GLY A 755 35.34 12.82 61.18
CA GLY A 755 35.17 12.25 62.52
C GLY A 755 36.22 11.22 62.93
N TRP A 756 37.27 11.02 62.13
CA TRP A 756 38.34 10.06 62.40
C TRP A 756 39.31 10.53 63.49
N ILE A 757 39.30 11.82 63.81
CA ILE A 757 40.01 12.43 64.93
C ILE A 757 39.00 12.93 65.97
N LYS A 758 39.14 12.47 67.23
CA LYS A 758 38.11 12.61 68.28
C LYS A 758 37.67 14.05 68.58
N ASN A 759 38.59 15.02 68.55
CA ASN A 759 38.25 16.42 68.82
C ASN A 759 39.29 17.39 68.24
N GLU A 760 38.88 18.65 68.13
CA GLU A 760 39.68 19.74 67.58
C GLU A 760 41.04 19.92 68.27
N LYS A 761 41.12 19.73 69.60
CA LYS A 761 42.40 19.87 70.34
C LYS A 761 43.45 18.86 69.87
N ILE A 762 43.03 17.64 69.50
CA ILE A 762 43.92 16.60 68.96
C ILE A 762 44.35 16.96 67.54
N LYS A 763 43.41 17.34 66.66
CA LYS A 763 43.67 17.85 65.31
C LYS A 763 44.70 18.98 65.33
N ASP A 764 44.44 20.04 66.10
CA ASP A 764 45.33 21.20 66.19
C ASP A 764 46.71 20.82 66.71
N SER A 765 46.77 19.85 67.64
CA SER A 765 48.05 19.39 68.13
C SER A 765 48.84 18.58 67.11
N LEU A 766 48.19 17.80 66.26
CA LEU A 766 48.83 17.07 65.16
C LEU A 766 49.31 18.05 64.09
N ILE A 767 48.48 19.03 63.72
CA ILE A 767 48.88 20.12 62.81
C ILE A 767 50.08 20.88 63.37
N ARG A 768 50.11 21.20 64.68
CA ARG A 768 51.27 21.85 65.31
C ARG A 768 52.56 21.03 65.21
N ASP A 769 52.47 19.70 65.26
CA ASP A 769 53.64 18.84 65.10
C ASP A 769 54.16 18.84 63.66
N VAL A 770 53.27 18.73 62.67
CA VAL A 770 53.64 18.78 61.26
C VAL A 770 54.12 20.18 60.85
N LYS A 771 53.53 21.26 61.39
CA LYS A 771 53.99 22.64 61.18
C LYS A 771 55.41 22.89 61.68
N LYS A 772 55.93 22.12 62.65
CA LYS A 772 57.37 22.19 63.01
C LYS A 772 58.23 21.75 61.82
N ALA A 773 57.83 20.70 61.12
CA ALA A 773 58.50 20.26 59.89
C ALA A 773 58.36 21.32 58.78
N GLN A 774 57.16 21.89 58.59
CA GLN A 774 56.93 22.97 57.61
C GLN A 774 57.78 24.21 57.90
N LYS A 775 57.87 24.63 59.17
CA LYS A 775 58.69 25.76 59.59
C LYS A 775 60.18 25.51 59.31
N TRP A 776 60.67 24.30 59.52
CA TRP A 776 62.03 23.93 59.15
C TRP A 776 62.23 23.92 57.63
N TYR A 777 61.25 23.41 56.87
CA TYR A 777 61.24 23.41 55.41
C TYR A 777 61.26 24.85 54.83
N ASN A 778 60.38 25.74 55.28
CA ASN A 778 60.30 27.11 54.75
C ASN A 778 61.51 27.98 55.11
N ASN A 779 62.25 27.64 56.17
CA ASN A 779 63.49 28.32 56.55
C ASN A 779 64.74 27.68 55.90
N LEU A 780 64.57 26.71 54.99
CA LEU A 780 65.65 26.02 54.29
C LEU A 780 66.62 27.01 53.64
N GLU A 781 66.14 27.90 52.77
CA GLU A 781 66.97 28.89 52.05
C GLU A 781 67.81 29.76 53.00
N LYS A 782 67.22 30.23 54.10
CA LYS A 782 67.90 31.07 55.11
C LYS A 782 68.93 30.32 55.95
N VAL A 783 68.76 29.02 56.17
CA VAL A 783 69.72 28.15 56.85
C VAL A 783 70.82 27.69 55.87
N LYS A 784 70.44 27.47 54.61
CA LYS A 784 71.28 27.10 53.46
C LYS A 784 72.35 28.16 53.14
N GLU A 785 72.08 29.44 53.32
CA GLU A 785 73.07 30.53 53.14
C GLU A 785 74.21 30.53 54.19
N LYS A 786 73.99 29.96 55.38
CA LYS A 786 74.99 29.94 56.46
C LYS A 786 75.98 28.77 56.39
N ILE A 787 75.77 27.81 55.47
CA ILE A 787 76.56 26.58 55.35
C ILE A 787 77.31 26.58 54.02
N LYS A 788 78.65 26.65 54.06
CA LYS A 788 79.51 26.77 52.86
C LYS A 788 79.63 25.49 52.01
N ASN A 789 79.27 24.31 52.53
CA ASN A 789 79.45 23.01 51.85
C ASN A 789 78.10 22.49 51.28
N PRO A 790 77.94 22.40 49.93
CA PRO A 790 76.69 21.98 49.29
C PRO A 790 76.19 20.58 49.69
N LYS A 791 77.08 19.59 49.85
CA LYS A 791 76.68 18.21 50.20
C LYS A 791 76.30 18.04 51.67
N ALA A 792 76.83 18.88 52.57
CA ALA A 792 76.42 18.92 53.97
C ALA A 792 75.14 19.74 54.19
N LYS A 793 74.86 20.65 53.26
CA LYS A 793 73.76 21.62 53.25
C LYS A 793 72.39 20.97 52.95
N GLU A 794 72.34 19.92 52.11
CA GLU A 794 71.12 19.11 51.90
C GLU A 794 70.88 18.12 53.06
N LYS A 795 71.92 17.38 53.46
CA LYS A 795 71.83 16.32 54.48
C LYS A 795 71.32 16.77 55.86
N ILE A 796 71.72 17.95 56.36
CA ILE A 796 71.34 18.39 57.72
C ILE A 796 69.84 18.74 57.80
N SER A 797 69.29 19.34 56.74
CA SER A 797 67.87 19.71 56.68
C SER A 797 66.94 18.50 56.56
N GLU A 798 67.30 17.54 55.71
CA GLU A 798 66.54 16.29 55.58
C GLU A 798 66.50 15.54 56.92
N ILE A 799 67.63 15.48 57.64
CA ILE A 799 67.72 14.80 58.94
C ILE A 799 66.71 15.40 59.94
N GLN A 800 66.60 16.73 60.02
CA GLN A 800 65.73 17.38 61.00
C GLN A 800 64.24 17.19 60.68
N ILE A 801 63.85 17.27 59.41
CA ILE A 801 62.48 16.98 58.97
C ILE A 801 62.15 15.51 59.20
N ARG A 802 63.07 14.58 58.85
CA ARG A 802 62.93 13.14 59.11
C ARG A 802 62.75 12.84 60.61
N ILE A 803 63.48 13.52 61.51
CA ILE A 803 63.31 13.37 62.97
C ILE A 803 61.91 13.81 63.40
N ILE A 804 61.45 14.97 62.96
CA ILE A 804 60.13 15.51 63.33
C ILE A 804 59.01 14.56 62.86
N LEU A 805 59.07 14.11 61.61
CA LEU A 805 58.07 13.17 61.07
C LEU A 805 58.18 11.79 61.71
N LYS A 806 59.37 11.29 62.08
CA LYS A 806 59.52 10.07 62.89
C LYS A 806 58.86 10.21 64.27
N SER A 807 59.01 11.36 64.94
CA SER A 807 58.31 11.64 66.19
C SER A 807 56.80 11.73 66.01
N PHE A 808 56.33 12.35 64.93
CA PHE A 808 54.92 12.41 64.57
C PHE A 808 54.31 11.01 64.39
N LYS A 809 55.00 10.10 63.69
CA LYS A 809 54.58 8.69 63.53
C LYS A 809 54.41 7.96 64.87
N ILE A 810 55.39 8.11 65.78
CA ILE A 810 55.30 7.52 67.13
C ILE A 810 54.07 8.05 67.85
N ARG A 811 53.79 9.35 67.71
CA ARG A 811 52.63 9.99 68.32
C ARG A 811 51.31 9.48 67.74
N LEU A 812 51.18 9.31 66.42
CA LEU A 812 49.99 8.70 65.80
C LEU A 812 49.69 7.34 66.43
N LYS A 813 50.71 6.49 66.63
CA LYS A 813 50.56 5.16 67.26
C LYS A 813 50.04 5.24 68.70
N ILE A 814 50.46 6.27 69.45
CA ILE A 814 49.98 6.51 70.82
C ILE A 814 48.51 6.98 70.80
N LEU A 815 48.14 7.85 69.86
CA LEU A 815 46.78 8.37 69.75
C LEU A 815 45.78 7.28 69.34
N LEU A 816 46.17 6.37 68.43
CA LEU A 816 45.37 5.21 68.05
C LEU A 816 45.10 4.31 69.26
N LYS A 817 46.16 3.96 70.02
CA LYS A 817 46.03 3.15 71.25
C LYS A 817 45.12 3.77 72.32
N ARG A 818 44.96 5.09 72.31
CA ARG A 818 44.11 5.83 73.25
C ARG A 818 42.68 6.07 72.73
N GLY A 819 42.35 5.57 71.53
CA GLY A 819 41.07 5.82 70.87
C GLY A 819 40.82 7.30 70.59
N LEU A 820 41.89 8.07 70.36
CA LEU A 820 41.81 9.50 70.03
C LEU A 820 41.82 9.76 68.53
N ILE A 821 42.30 8.79 67.76
CA ILE A 821 42.11 8.67 66.31
C ILE A 821 41.67 7.23 66.00
N ASN A 822 40.94 7.01 64.91
CA ASN A 822 40.60 5.67 64.44
C ASN A 822 41.72 5.07 63.56
N GLN A 823 41.51 3.84 63.09
CA GLN A 823 42.48 3.13 62.25
C GLN A 823 42.71 3.83 60.90
N HIS A 824 41.63 4.30 60.25
CA HIS A 824 41.71 5.03 58.97
C HIS A 824 42.60 6.27 59.04
N ALA A 825 42.42 7.16 60.03
CA ALA A 825 43.28 8.32 60.21
C ALA A 825 44.72 7.95 60.58
N TYR A 826 44.94 6.85 61.30
CA TYR A 826 46.29 6.41 61.62
C TYR A 826 47.03 5.95 60.36
N ASP A 827 46.41 5.09 59.54
CA ASP A 827 47.05 4.51 58.35
C ASP A 827 47.34 5.58 57.29
N LEU A 828 46.34 6.42 56.96
CA LEU A 828 46.46 7.50 55.99
C LEU A 828 47.56 8.50 56.37
N LEU A 829 47.55 9.01 57.61
CA LEU A 829 48.55 10.00 58.05
C LEU A 829 49.95 9.39 58.20
N LEU A 830 50.03 8.09 58.50
CA LEU A 830 51.30 7.36 58.57
C LEU A 830 51.90 7.15 57.18
N GLU A 831 51.08 6.76 56.20
CA GLU A 831 51.46 6.58 54.80
C GLU A 831 52.06 7.87 54.23
N GLN A 832 51.38 9.00 54.42
CA GLN A 832 51.88 10.31 54.01
C GLN A 832 53.17 10.72 54.70
N ALA A 833 53.26 10.55 56.02
CA ALA A 833 54.50 10.86 56.75
C ALA A 833 55.68 10.00 56.26
N ASN A 834 55.43 8.74 55.90
CA ASN A 834 56.44 7.85 55.31
C ASN A 834 56.85 8.30 53.92
N TYR A 835 55.88 8.63 53.06
CA TYR A 835 56.14 9.11 51.71
C TYR A 835 57.00 10.37 51.73
N ILE A 836 56.65 11.36 52.56
CA ILE A 836 57.46 12.57 52.74
C ILE A 836 58.86 12.20 53.23
N ILE A 837 58.99 11.36 54.27
CA ILE A 837 60.30 10.93 54.78
C ILE A 837 61.16 10.30 53.68
N ASN A 838 60.58 9.49 52.81
CA ASN A 838 61.30 8.73 51.79
C ASN A 838 61.66 9.60 50.57
N ASN A 839 60.87 10.63 50.27
CA ASN A 839 61.05 11.53 49.13
C ASN A 839 61.66 12.90 49.51
N LEU A 840 62.19 13.04 50.72
CA LEU A 840 63.05 14.16 51.10
C LEU A 840 64.41 14.00 50.40
N ASN A 841 64.55 14.64 49.26
CA ASN A 841 65.82 14.86 48.57
C ASN A 841 66.39 16.25 48.89
#